data_AF-A0A7W1S825-F1
#
_entry.id   AF-A0A7W1S825-F1
#
_cell.length_a   1.000
_cell.length_b   1.000
_cell.length_c   1.000
_cell.angle_alpha   90.00
_cell.angle_beta   90.00
_cell.angle_gamma   90.00
#
_symmetry.space_group_name_H-M   'P 1'
#
loop_
_entity.id
_entity.type
_entity.pdbx_description
1 polymer ?
#
loop_
_entity_poly.entity_id
_entity_poly.type
_entity_poly.pdbx_seq_one_letter_code
_entity_poly.pdbx_strand_id
1 'polypeptide(L)'
;ALADNMHVIGRQATSSPRDAVHALDGSRAIDPTNPAWDGLGRMLDGLYELLGSYQTYVPSADGSDLSAWLETTGRDLTPFRERLFDELLVGMIAGLEAARQAWAIYAETTIQGDRLGSIEALTEAIDSVSTISPTLAGWLNQVRTIVTNAQYVERHALFGGLGRALADGWEAYDRGRLADAERLGQQAYEIARDDAQRLAAGRLRELSKISRDWAERNGASNVKGTQAAVVGLEHLYAPEEITIRDNFSAQMPSKETYLKAMGKGLVELFGRNSTAAPHILFANYILLGVLDANEGRLEDADFWKEAALRTLGEYGQRHTLTRALVDFIDRRRELNAGAEMLNSVNNAAAMPTLEVTRKKLEDNPQSRTLSAGIYSLREMENALRDWSDGEFRSAGIKIENAINAINDVEQSASVTLTPYRSWLMELQAGAAELHNQSRLMNTAIDSKPAEPQESIRSAMKRMVDVTVRLLGENYTPTLRGWRDTYEQFLEVYIDNVRRSEKLNRFNQLFRAMFIDRHPAYPLYRHWYDLTDNAPEFPAPPTTEPTPRVDEDAEIPEYTYKGSRYSYEPEEVAPSTGGTRARLPRPLLIVGGLVVVIALIAIVTAVANGSGTPNVALTITATATTDDATTQAALVPTATTTIDPSVGTGLNSQLASPTLLPVLGAGDQPTATLLPSASPQPSLQPPPLTAFAPTDAPTDVLSSSTPTITLSPTPSITPTPTTIPSPTNTPTPTLPPQGLQGPQNLLTVFDGLPKASEPWDVNQFFKVVTLNQSYWRLGSETTGDKDTLFLPIPAALLETYYGNNAASRIRRVEVELTLTTFNPAVISADQVYFGAMLQDASDPTKTAGVNVQLVQPGVIKLGQRSGEKVTNFSNQAVNVVVVRIRLERDLKTGAITAYANGSQLGQPIDFTRADAPIIPVLFVKSGGVIVSVTGTGWVITLR
;
A
#
# COMPACT_ATOMS: atom_id res chain seq x y z
N ALA A 1 -71.83 -45.51 17.00
CA ALA A 1 -71.99 -45.70 15.55
C ALA A 1 -71.78 -44.38 14.81
N LEU A 2 -72.79 -43.53 14.61
CA LEU A 2 -72.65 -42.27 13.83
C LEU A 2 -71.52 -41.34 14.32
N ALA A 3 -71.35 -41.18 15.63
CA ALA A 3 -70.26 -40.39 16.20
C ALA A 3 -68.87 -40.98 15.90
N ASP A 4 -68.74 -42.30 15.92
CA ASP A 4 -67.47 -43.00 15.64
C ASP A 4 -67.14 -42.93 14.14
N ASN A 5 -68.14 -43.11 13.28
CA ASN A 5 -68.00 -42.90 11.84
C ASN A 5 -67.57 -41.46 11.52
N MET A 6 -68.16 -40.46 12.18
CA MET A 6 -67.73 -39.07 12.04
C MET A 6 -66.32 -38.82 12.56
N HIS A 7 -65.89 -39.53 13.61
CA HIS A 7 -64.51 -39.47 14.08
C HIS A 7 -63.53 -40.08 13.07
N VAL A 8 -63.91 -41.18 12.41
CA VAL A 8 -63.15 -41.80 11.31
C VAL A 8 -63.06 -40.83 10.13
N ILE A 9 -64.19 -40.33 9.61
CA ILE A 9 -64.19 -39.37 8.48
C ILE A 9 -63.35 -38.14 8.81
N GLY A 10 -63.53 -37.58 10.02
CA GLY A 10 -62.84 -36.36 10.44
C GLY A 10 -61.33 -36.51 10.65
N ARG A 11 -60.85 -37.70 11.05
CA ARG A 11 -59.41 -37.96 11.33
C ARG A 11 -58.67 -38.71 10.22
N GLN A 12 -59.38 -39.37 9.31
CA GLN A 12 -58.79 -40.29 8.32
C GLN A 12 -59.10 -39.93 6.86
N ALA A 13 -59.66 -38.74 6.60
CA ALA A 13 -59.97 -38.26 5.25
C ALA A 13 -58.77 -38.37 4.29
N THR A 14 -57.57 -37.96 4.68
CA THR A 14 -56.37 -38.07 3.84
C THR A 14 -55.47 -39.23 4.23
N SER A 15 -55.44 -39.63 5.50
CA SER A 15 -54.59 -40.73 5.97
C SER A 15 -55.13 -42.14 5.70
N SER A 16 -56.45 -42.33 5.55
CA SER A 16 -57.05 -43.57 5.03
C SER A 16 -58.35 -43.30 4.25
N PRO A 17 -58.25 -42.77 3.01
CA PRO A 17 -59.41 -42.32 2.23
C PRO A 17 -60.53 -43.35 2.05
N ARG A 18 -60.19 -44.63 1.93
CA ARG A 18 -61.17 -45.73 1.81
C ARG A 18 -62.00 -45.91 3.08
N ASP A 19 -61.38 -45.76 4.25
CA ASP A 19 -62.05 -45.95 5.53
C ASP A 19 -62.93 -44.76 5.87
N ALA A 20 -62.52 -43.54 5.48
CA ALA A 20 -63.38 -42.36 5.51
C ALA A 20 -64.62 -42.51 4.60
N VAL A 21 -64.47 -42.99 3.36
CA VAL A 21 -65.62 -43.25 2.46
C VAL A 21 -66.51 -44.37 2.99
N HIS A 22 -65.95 -45.48 3.50
CA HIS A 22 -66.73 -46.55 4.12
C HIS A 22 -67.47 -46.08 5.39
N ALA A 23 -66.90 -45.18 6.18
CA ALA A 23 -67.58 -44.58 7.32
C ALA A 23 -68.70 -43.59 6.90
N LEU A 24 -68.56 -42.89 5.77
CA LEU A 24 -69.62 -42.07 5.20
C LEU A 24 -70.80 -42.94 4.74
N ASP A 25 -70.56 -43.99 3.97
CA ASP A 25 -71.61 -44.90 3.51
C ASP A 25 -72.24 -45.71 4.66
N GLY A 26 -71.43 -46.08 5.66
CA GLY A 26 -71.92 -46.62 6.93
C GLY A 26 -72.80 -45.64 7.71
N SER A 27 -72.63 -44.33 7.54
CA SER A 27 -73.48 -43.30 8.16
C SER A 27 -74.78 -43.10 7.38
N ARG A 28 -74.70 -43.07 6.04
CA ARG A 28 -75.87 -43.10 5.14
C ARG A 28 -76.76 -44.33 5.39
N ALA A 29 -76.17 -45.48 5.72
CA ALA A 29 -76.91 -46.70 6.04
C ALA A 29 -77.66 -46.64 7.40
N ILE A 30 -77.27 -45.73 8.31
CA ILE A 30 -77.90 -45.56 9.63
C ILE A 30 -78.95 -44.43 9.60
N ASP A 31 -78.68 -43.34 8.89
CA ASP A 31 -79.58 -42.19 8.74
C ASP A 31 -79.66 -41.77 7.25
N PRO A 32 -80.42 -42.49 6.40
CA PRO A 32 -80.45 -42.25 4.96
C PRO A 32 -81.22 -40.98 4.55
N THR A 33 -81.93 -40.35 5.48
CA THR A 33 -82.79 -39.18 5.23
C THR A 33 -82.08 -37.83 5.37
N ASN A 34 -80.84 -37.83 5.84
CA ASN A 34 -80.14 -36.63 6.26
C ASN A 34 -79.24 -36.04 5.16
N PRO A 35 -79.54 -34.83 4.65
CA PRO A 35 -78.81 -34.24 3.52
C PRO A 35 -77.36 -33.82 3.86
N ALA A 36 -76.95 -33.87 5.14
CA ALA A 36 -75.57 -33.60 5.54
C ALA A 36 -74.58 -34.59 4.91
N TRP A 37 -74.96 -35.85 4.70
CA TRP A 37 -74.08 -36.87 4.11
C TRP A 37 -73.70 -36.55 2.67
N ASP A 38 -74.60 -35.94 1.89
CA ASP A 38 -74.31 -35.53 0.51
C ASP A 38 -73.59 -34.17 0.46
N GLY A 39 -73.57 -33.40 1.54
CA GLY A 39 -72.61 -32.31 1.74
C GLY A 39 -71.21 -32.85 2.03
N LEU A 40 -71.12 -33.85 2.91
CA LEU A 40 -69.87 -34.47 3.35
C LEU A 40 -69.19 -35.29 2.24
N GLY A 41 -69.96 -36.05 1.45
CA GLY A 41 -69.47 -36.77 0.27
C GLY A 41 -68.80 -35.83 -0.74
N ARG A 42 -69.54 -34.81 -1.22
CA ARG A 42 -68.99 -33.80 -2.15
C ARG A 42 -67.75 -33.08 -1.61
N MET A 43 -67.61 -32.95 -0.29
CA MET A 43 -66.43 -32.37 0.34
C MET A 43 -65.22 -33.33 0.29
N LEU A 44 -65.43 -34.64 0.52
CA LEU A 44 -64.37 -35.64 0.35
C LEU A 44 -64.00 -35.83 -1.13
N ASP A 45 -64.99 -35.90 -2.02
CA ASP A 45 -64.78 -36.02 -3.47
C ASP A 45 -63.91 -34.87 -4.00
N GLY A 46 -64.25 -33.62 -3.64
CA GLY A 46 -63.46 -32.44 -4.02
C GLY A 46 -62.07 -32.39 -3.40
N LEU A 47 -61.89 -32.90 -2.18
CA LEU A 47 -60.56 -33.04 -1.57
C LEU A 47 -59.68 -34.04 -2.33
N TYR A 48 -60.25 -35.17 -2.78
CA TYR A 48 -59.54 -36.17 -3.56
C TYR A 48 -59.25 -35.73 -5.00
N GLU A 49 -60.16 -34.97 -5.63
CA GLU A 49 -59.92 -34.35 -6.94
C GLU A 49 -58.74 -33.37 -6.88
N LEU A 50 -58.72 -32.47 -5.88
CA LEU A 50 -57.61 -31.53 -5.68
C LEU A 50 -56.29 -32.25 -5.41
N LEU A 51 -56.24 -33.16 -4.43
CA LEU A 51 -55.02 -33.93 -4.10
C LEU A 51 -54.53 -34.77 -5.29
N GLY A 52 -55.43 -35.38 -6.05
CA GLY A 52 -55.09 -36.11 -7.28
C GLY A 52 -54.48 -35.21 -8.35
N SER A 53 -54.96 -33.98 -8.50
CA SER A 53 -54.36 -33.00 -9.43
C SER A 53 -52.92 -32.63 -8.99
N TYR A 54 -52.70 -32.33 -7.71
CA TYR A 54 -51.42 -31.87 -7.18
C TYR A 54 -50.31 -32.94 -7.29
N GLN A 55 -50.64 -34.23 -7.20
CA GLN A 55 -49.69 -35.33 -7.42
C GLN A 55 -49.06 -35.32 -8.83
N THR A 56 -49.76 -34.77 -9.82
CA THR A 56 -49.32 -34.74 -11.23
C THR A 56 -48.66 -33.42 -11.65
N TYR A 57 -48.56 -32.44 -10.75
CA TYR A 57 -47.98 -31.14 -11.05
C TYR A 57 -46.50 -31.24 -11.45
N VAL A 58 -46.14 -30.52 -12.51
CA VAL A 58 -44.77 -30.29 -12.98
C VAL A 58 -44.60 -28.77 -13.16
N PRO A 59 -43.62 -28.14 -12.49
CA PRO A 59 -43.41 -26.70 -12.63
C PRO A 59 -42.77 -26.35 -13.98
N SER A 60 -42.73 -25.05 -14.26
CA SER A 60 -41.94 -24.48 -15.36
C SER A 60 -40.45 -24.85 -15.27
N ALA A 61 -39.76 -24.84 -16.41
CA ALA A 61 -38.34 -25.22 -16.48
C ALA A 61 -37.38 -24.28 -15.72
N ASP A 62 -37.85 -23.09 -15.32
CA ASP A 62 -37.14 -22.14 -14.45
C ASP A 62 -37.75 -22.04 -13.03
N GLY A 63 -38.80 -22.82 -12.72
CA GLY A 63 -39.49 -22.83 -11.43
C GLY A 63 -40.18 -21.50 -11.07
N SER A 64 -40.44 -20.63 -12.06
CA SER A 64 -41.00 -19.30 -11.84
C SER A 64 -42.48 -19.31 -11.38
N ASP A 65 -43.21 -20.38 -11.67
CA ASP A 65 -44.60 -20.61 -11.23
C ASP A 65 -44.71 -21.27 -9.84
N LEU A 66 -43.68 -22.00 -9.39
CA LEU A 66 -43.72 -22.86 -8.21
C LEU A 66 -44.14 -22.14 -6.92
N SER A 67 -43.69 -20.90 -6.72
CA SER A 67 -44.05 -20.12 -5.53
C SER A 67 -45.55 -19.78 -5.48
N ALA A 68 -46.12 -19.41 -6.63
CA ALA A 68 -47.55 -19.12 -6.75
C ALA A 68 -48.40 -20.40 -6.68
N TRP A 69 -47.89 -21.52 -7.18
CA TRP A 69 -48.52 -22.83 -7.03
C TRP A 69 -48.60 -23.24 -5.55
N LEU A 70 -47.47 -23.23 -4.82
CA LEU A 70 -47.41 -23.58 -3.39
C LEU A 70 -48.39 -22.74 -2.54
N GLU A 71 -48.44 -21.43 -2.77
CA GLU A 71 -49.37 -20.53 -2.08
C GLU A 71 -50.85 -20.84 -2.40
N THR A 72 -51.15 -21.15 -3.67
CA THR A 72 -52.52 -21.47 -4.11
C THR A 72 -52.97 -22.83 -3.56
N THR A 73 -52.15 -23.86 -3.69
CA THR A 73 -52.41 -25.21 -3.13
C THR A 73 -52.61 -25.16 -1.61
N GLY A 74 -51.84 -24.37 -0.86
CA GLY A 74 -52.03 -24.19 0.58
C GLY A 74 -53.33 -23.47 0.94
N ARG A 75 -53.74 -22.49 0.12
CA ARG A 75 -55.01 -21.78 0.24
C ARG A 75 -56.21 -22.69 -0.07
N ASP A 76 -56.14 -23.47 -1.14
CA ASP A 76 -57.21 -24.38 -1.58
C ASP A 76 -57.48 -25.51 -0.57
N LEU A 77 -56.44 -26.02 0.11
CA LEU A 77 -56.58 -27.06 1.14
C LEU A 77 -57.06 -26.52 2.50
N THR A 78 -56.95 -25.22 2.76
CA THR A 78 -57.30 -24.62 4.06
C THR A 78 -58.78 -24.80 4.46
N PRO A 79 -59.79 -24.61 3.60
CA PRO A 79 -61.20 -24.87 3.93
C PRO A 79 -61.52 -26.32 4.35
N PHE A 80 -60.69 -27.29 3.96
CA PHE A 80 -60.84 -28.69 4.38
C PHE A 80 -60.26 -28.90 5.78
N ARG A 81 -59.11 -28.29 6.10
CA ARG A 81 -58.50 -28.27 7.45
C ARG A 81 -59.42 -27.66 8.52
N GLU A 82 -60.27 -26.70 8.13
CA GLU A 82 -61.26 -26.09 9.04
C GLU A 82 -62.46 -27.00 9.33
N ARG A 83 -62.59 -28.14 8.63
CA ARG A 83 -63.74 -29.06 8.71
C ARG A 83 -63.34 -30.51 9.01
N LEU A 84 -62.06 -30.85 8.82
CA LEU A 84 -61.47 -32.16 9.03
C LEU A 84 -60.25 -32.01 9.94
N PHE A 85 -60.20 -32.80 11.00
CA PHE A 85 -59.12 -32.86 11.99
C PHE A 85 -58.15 -34.02 11.69
N ASP A 86 -57.83 -34.22 10.41
CA ASP A 86 -56.83 -35.20 9.96
C ASP A 86 -55.41 -34.60 10.13
N GLU A 87 -54.62 -35.24 10.98
CA GLU A 87 -53.25 -34.86 11.29
C GLU A 87 -52.35 -34.84 10.05
N LEU A 88 -52.63 -35.70 9.06
CA LEU A 88 -51.89 -35.77 7.80
C LEU A 88 -52.25 -34.62 6.87
N LEU A 89 -53.51 -34.18 6.82
CA LEU A 89 -53.91 -32.96 6.09
C LEU A 89 -53.29 -31.69 6.72
N VAL A 90 -53.22 -31.62 8.06
CA VAL A 90 -52.52 -30.54 8.76
C VAL A 90 -51.02 -30.55 8.42
N GLY A 91 -50.38 -31.73 8.44
CA GLY A 91 -48.98 -31.91 8.05
C GLY A 91 -48.71 -31.52 6.59
N MET A 92 -49.60 -31.87 5.66
CA MET A 92 -49.52 -31.45 4.25
C MET A 92 -49.52 -29.92 4.11
N ILE A 93 -50.47 -29.23 4.76
CA ILE A 93 -50.57 -27.76 4.64
C ILE A 93 -49.35 -27.06 5.28
N ALA A 94 -48.80 -27.62 6.36
CA ALA A 94 -47.54 -27.14 6.93
C ALA A 94 -46.34 -27.37 5.99
N GLY A 95 -46.29 -28.53 5.31
CA GLY A 95 -45.25 -28.86 4.33
C GLY A 95 -45.25 -27.94 3.11
N LEU A 96 -46.42 -27.51 2.61
CA LEU A 96 -46.50 -26.53 1.52
C LEU A 96 -45.92 -25.17 1.92
N GLU A 97 -46.17 -24.72 3.14
CA GLU A 97 -45.64 -23.45 3.65
C GLU A 97 -44.12 -23.54 3.93
N ALA A 98 -43.65 -24.64 4.52
CA ALA A 98 -42.22 -24.91 4.69
C ALA A 98 -41.49 -24.95 3.35
N ALA A 99 -42.05 -25.66 2.35
CA ALA A 99 -41.51 -25.69 1.00
C ALA A 99 -41.50 -24.32 0.31
N ARG A 100 -42.50 -23.47 0.57
CA ARG A 100 -42.57 -22.09 0.04
C ARG A 100 -41.47 -21.20 0.65
N GLN A 101 -41.18 -21.38 1.93
CA GLN A 101 -40.08 -20.69 2.63
C GLN A 101 -38.72 -21.20 2.14
N ALA A 102 -38.52 -22.53 2.07
CA ALA A 102 -37.31 -23.15 1.55
C ALA A 102 -37.04 -22.78 0.07
N TRP A 103 -38.07 -22.65 -0.76
CA TRP A 103 -37.93 -22.19 -2.14
C TRP A 103 -37.50 -20.70 -2.23
N ALA A 104 -37.95 -19.86 -1.30
CA ALA A 104 -37.49 -18.48 -1.19
C ALA A 104 -36.02 -18.39 -0.72
N ILE A 105 -35.63 -19.22 0.26
CA ILE A 105 -34.24 -19.33 0.71
C ILE A 105 -33.34 -19.78 -0.44
N TYR A 106 -33.72 -20.83 -1.17
CA TYR A 106 -33.01 -21.28 -2.39
C TYR A 106 -32.81 -20.14 -3.40
N ALA A 107 -33.84 -19.32 -3.64
CA ALA A 107 -33.75 -18.21 -4.58
C ALA A 107 -32.73 -17.14 -4.14
N GLU A 108 -32.60 -16.88 -2.84
CA GLU A 108 -31.63 -15.94 -2.28
C GLU A 108 -30.21 -16.53 -2.26
N THR A 109 -30.00 -17.71 -1.66
CA THR A 109 -28.69 -18.37 -1.54
C THR A 109 -28.05 -18.59 -2.92
N THR A 110 -28.86 -18.98 -3.92
CA THR A 110 -28.40 -19.21 -5.29
C THR A 110 -27.82 -17.94 -5.93
N ILE A 111 -28.33 -16.75 -5.58
CA ILE A 111 -27.87 -15.47 -6.12
C ILE A 111 -26.64 -14.95 -5.36
N GLN A 112 -26.51 -15.26 -4.07
CA GLN A 112 -25.32 -14.94 -3.27
C GLN A 112 -24.12 -15.86 -3.56
N GLY A 113 -24.35 -16.94 -4.33
CA GLY A 113 -23.35 -17.97 -4.63
C GLY A 113 -23.14 -18.97 -3.49
N ASP A 114 -24.06 -19.04 -2.54
CA ASP A 114 -24.05 -20.05 -1.48
C ASP A 114 -24.57 -21.38 -2.03
N ARG A 115 -23.65 -22.30 -2.30
CA ARG A 115 -23.93 -23.65 -2.77
C ARG A 115 -24.51 -24.51 -1.65
N LEU A 116 -24.05 -24.32 -0.40
CA LEU A 116 -24.46 -25.16 0.71
C LEU A 116 -25.91 -24.88 1.10
N GLY A 117 -26.25 -23.63 1.41
CA GLY A 117 -27.62 -23.23 1.71
C GLY A 117 -28.60 -23.53 0.56
N SER A 118 -28.15 -23.41 -0.70
CA SER A 118 -28.97 -23.79 -1.87
C SER A 118 -29.27 -25.30 -1.92
N ILE A 119 -28.33 -26.17 -1.51
CA ILE A 119 -28.54 -27.63 -1.47
C ILE A 119 -29.39 -28.02 -0.25
N GLU A 120 -29.20 -27.37 0.89
CA GLU A 120 -29.97 -27.61 2.11
C GLU A 120 -31.43 -27.17 1.92
N ALA A 121 -31.68 -25.95 1.42
CA ALA A 121 -33.01 -25.45 1.12
C ALA A 121 -33.76 -26.29 0.07
N LEU A 122 -33.08 -26.75 -0.99
CA LEU A 122 -33.69 -27.70 -1.93
C LEU A 122 -34.01 -29.05 -1.29
N THR A 123 -33.25 -29.49 -0.27
CA THR A 123 -33.51 -30.74 0.44
C THR A 123 -34.73 -30.60 1.36
N GLU A 124 -34.83 -29.50 2.11
CA GLU A 124 -36.01 -29.18 2.92
C GLU A 124 -37.29 -29.07 2.06
N ALA A 125 -37.20 -28.46 0.87
CA ALA A 125 -38.31 -28.39 -0.07
C ALA A 125 -38.72 -29.77 -0.65
N ILE A 126 -37.76 -30.66 -0.94
CA ILE A 126 -38.04 -32.04 -1.39
C ILE A 126 -38.81 -32.80 -0.31
N ASP A 127 -38.31 -32.80 0.92
CA ASP A 127 -38.89 -33.56 2.03
C ASP A 127 -40.29 -33.02 2.38
N SER A 128 -40.46 -31.69 2.41
CA SER A 128 -41.72 -31.03 2.75
C SER A 128 -42.86 -31.24 1.73
N VAL A 129 -42.54 -31.39 0.44
CA VAL A 129 -43.55 -31.61 -0.63
C VAL A 129 -43.79 -33.09 -0.93
N SER A 130 -42.86 -33.98 -0.55
CA SER A 130 -42.84 -35.42 -0.88
C SER A 130 -44.20 -36.14 -0.75
N THR A 131 -44.96 -35.83 0.31
CA THR A 131 -46.26 -36.44 0.64
C THR A 131 -47.42 -35.96 -0.26
N ILE A 132 -47.29 -34.80 -0.92
CA ILE A 132 -48.36 -34.16 -1.71
C ILE A 132 -48.09 -34.32 -3.21
N SER A 133 -46.86 -34.04 -3.64
CA SER A 133 -46.47 -34.12 -5.04
C SER A 133 -45.10 -34.81 -5.18
N PRO A 134 -45.08 -36.15 -5.28
CA PRO A 134 -43.87 -36.91 -5.57
C PRO A 134 -43.21 -36.48 -6.88
N THR A 135 -44.00 -36.00 -7.84
CA THR A 135 -43.54 -35.47 -9.13
C THR A 135 -42.69 -34.22 -8.96
N LEU A 136 -43.19 -33.24 -8.18
CA LEU A 136 -42.46 -32.01 -7.85
C LEU A 136 -41.22 -32.29 -6.97
N ALA A 137 -41.32 -33.18 -5.99
CA ALA A 137 -40.16 -33.63 -5.21
C ALA A 137 -39.07 -34.27 -6.10
N GLY A 138 -39.49 -35.05 -7.10
CA GLY A 138 -38.60 -35.60 -8.13
C GLY A 138 -37.92 -34.53 -8.99
N TRP A 139 -38.64 -33.46 -9.36
CA TRP A 139 -38.09 -32.31 -10.09
C TRP A 139 -37.09 -31.51 -9.24
N LEU A 140 -37.43 -31.18 -7.99
CA LEU A 140 -36.53 -30.49 -7.06
C LEU A 140 -35.22 -31.26 -6.84
N ASN A 141 -35.26 -32.59 -6.80
CA ASN A 141 -34.07 -33.42 -6.72
C ASN A 141 -33.18 -33.34 -8.00
N GLN A 142 -33.77 -33.13 -9.18
CA GLN A 142 -33.00 -32.86 -10.40
C GLN A 142 -32.32 -31.48 -10.32
N VAL A 143 -33.03 -30.44 -9.87
CA VAL A 143 -32.45 -29.11 -9.64
C VAL A 143 -31.29 -29.18 -8.64
N ARG A 144 -31.47 -29.86 -7.51
CA ARG A 144 -30.41 -30.09 -6.49
C ARG A 144 -29.20 -30.79 -7.08
N THR A 145 -29.40 -31.79 -7.94
CA THR A 145 -28.32 -32.50 -8.64
C THR A 145 -27.57 -31.59 -9.61
N ILE A 146 -28.26 -30.69 -10.32
CA ILE A 146 -27.65 -29.71 -11.23
C ILE A 146 -26.83 -28.68 -10.42
N VAL A 147 -27.42 -28.07 -9.39
CA VAL A 147 -26.77 -27.07 -8.51
C VAL A 147 -25.52 -27.62 -7.83
N THR A 148 -25.56 -28.88 -7.36
CA THR A 148 -24.41 -29.56 -6.75
C THR A 148 -23.19 -29.60 -7.70
N ASN A 149 -23.43 -29.84 -8.99
CA ASN A 149 -22.40 -30.00 -10.02
C ASN A 149 -22.08 -28.71 -10.81
N ALA A 150 -22.75 -27.58 -10.52
CA ALA A 150 -22.51 -26.32 -11.22
C ALA A 150 -21.14 -25.71 -10.86
N GLN A 151 -20.49 -25.01 -11.80
CA GLN A 151 -19.30 -24.21 -11.48
C GLN A 151 -19.73 -22.96 -10.70
N TYR A 152 -20.66 -22.17 -11.27
CA TYR A 152 -21.32 -21.03 -10.65
C TYR A 152 -22.79 -21.38 -10.41
N VAL A 153 -23.25 -21.26 -9.17
CA VAL A 153 -24.61 -21.64 -8.75
C VAL A 153 -25.64 -20.62 -9.25
N GLU A 154 -25.22 -19.35 -9.35
CA GLU A 154 -25.99 -18.19 -9.83
C GLU A 154 -26.66 -18.45 -11.19
N ARG A 155 -26.04 -19.27 -12.04
CA ARG A 155 -26.56 -19.67 -13.36
C ARG A 155 -27.93 -20.36 -13.30
N HIS A 156 -28.31 -20.86 -12.11
CA HIS A 156 -29.57 -21.56 -11.82
C HIS A 156 -30.54 -20.74 -10.95
N ALA A 157 -30.28 -19.44 -10.75
CA ALA A 157 -31.20 -18.52 -10.11
C ALA A 157 -32.49 -18.31 -10.92
N LEU A 158 -33.63 -18.19 -10.23
CA LEU A 158 -34.97 -18.05 -10.84
C LEU A 158 -35.02 -16.89 -11.85
N PHE A 159 -34.40 -15.75 -11.51
CA PHE A 159 -34.21 -14.64 -12.45
C PHE A 159 -33.00 -14.90 -13.34
N GLY A 160 -33.13 -15.84 -14.28
CA GLY A 160 -32.04 -16.31 -15.13
C GLY A 160 -31.31 -15.24 -15.96
N GLY A 161 -31.87 -14.03 -16.12
CA GLY A 161 -31.16 -12.87 -16.67
C GLY A 161 -30.10 -12.29 -15.73
N LEU A 162 -30.41 -12.18 -14.44
CA LEU A 162 -29.47 -11.79 -13.38
C LEU A 162 -28.45 -12.90 -13.15
N GLY A 163 -28.92 -14.13 -12.98
CA GLY A 163 -28.08 -15.30 -12.69
C GLY A 163 -27.00 -15.57 -13.73
N ARG A 164 -27.32 -15.41 -15.02
CA ARG A 164 -26.35 -15.47 -16.12
C ARG A 164 -25.37 -14.30 -16.10
N ALA A 165 -25.83 -13.06 -15.87
CA ALA A 165 -24.94 -11.90 -15.80
C ALA A 165 -23.91 -12.02 -14.65
N LEU A 166 -24.31 -12.59 -13.50
CA LEU A 166 -23.39 -12.92 -12.41
C LEU A 166 -22.42 -14.03 -12.80
N ALA A 167 -22.92 -15.20 -13.25
CA ALA A 167 -22.09 -16.35 -13.60
C ALA A 167 -21.10 -16.04 -14.73
N ASP A 168 -21.56 -15.47 -15.85
CA ASP A 168 -20.71 -15.07 -16.98
C ASP A 168 -19.72 -13.96 -16.58
N GLY A 169 -20.05 -13.16 -15.56
CA GLY A 169 -19.22 -12.11 -14.98
C GLY A 169 -18.08 -12.64 -14.11
N TRP A 170 -18.35 -13.60 -13.23
CA TRP A 170 -17.31 -14.36 -12.53
C TRP A 170 -16.43 -15.14 -13.51
N GLU A 171 -17.02 -15.79 -14.52
CA GLU A 171 -16.29 -16.49 -15.59
C GLU A 171 -15.50 -15.55 -16.54
N ALA A 172 -15.76 -14.25 -16.49
CA ALA A 172 -14.94 -13.20 -17.11
C ALA A 172 -13.82 -12.74 -16.17
N TYR A 173 -14.11 -12.58 -14.87
CA TYR A 173 -13.14 -12.24 -13.83
C TYR A 173 -12.02 -13.29 -13.79
N ASP A 174 -12.35 -14.57 -13.64
CA ASP A 174 -11.39 -15.70 -13.61
C ASP A 174 -10.44 -15.75 -14.82
N ARG A 175 -10.89 -15.26 -15.99
CA ARG A 175 -10.06 -15.15 -17.20
C ARG A 175 -9.23 -13.87 -17.29
N GLY A 176 -9.19 -13.05 -16.24
CA GLY A 176 -8.52 -11.76 -16.21
C GLY A 176 -9.19 -10.66 -17.04
N ARG A 177 -10.43 -10.88 -17.53
CA ARG A 177 -11.18 -9.92 -18.36
C ARG A 177 -11.95 -8.94 -17.48
N LEU A 178 -11.22 -8.19 -16.66
CA LEU A 178 -11.77 -7.33 -15.61
C LEU A 178 -12.79 -6.30 -16.12
N ALA A 179 -12.60 -5.75 -17.33
CA ALA A 179 -13.55 -4.83 -17.95
C ALA A 179 -14.86 -5.51 -18.40
N ASP A 180 -14.81 -6.77 -18.87
CA ASP A 180 -16.03 -7.56 -19.17
C ASP A 180 -16.77 -7.90 -17.86
N ALA A 181 -16.03 -8.28 -16.82
CA ALA A 181 -16.57 -8.62 -15.51
C ALA A 181 -17.26 -7.41 -14.83
N GLU A 182 -16.66 -6.22 -14.90
CA GLU A 182 -17.28 -4.97 -14.41
C GLU A 182 -18.56 -4.64 -15.19
N ARG A 183 -18.54 -4.77 -16.53
CA ARG A 183 -19.71 -4.52 -17.37
C ARG A 183 -20.84 -5.50 -17.07
N LEU A 184 -20.53 -6.77 -16.82
CA LEU A 184 -21.51 -7.80 -16.46
C LEU A 184 -22.03 -7.63 -15.02
N GLY A 185 -21.18 -7.23 -14.07
CA GLY A 185 -21.58 -6.83 -12.72
C GLY A 185 -22.47 -5.59 -12.69
N GLN A 186 -22.21 -4.58 -13.53
CA GLN A 186 -23.10 -3.43 -13.71
C GLN A 186 -24.44 -3.85 -14.32
N GLN A 187 -24.43 -4.70 -15.36
CA GLN A 187 -25.65 -5.23 -15.97
C GLN A 187 -26.48 -6.06 -14.97
N ALA A 188 -25.82 -6.85 -14.11
CA ALA A 188 -26.48 -7.57 -13.01
C ALA A 188 -27.10 -6.59 -12.00
N TYR A 189 -26.38 -5.52 -11.63
CA TYR A 189 -26.85 -4.51 -10.68
C TYR A 189 -28.06 -3.71 -11.20
N GLU A 190 -28.14 -3.48 -12.51
CA GLU A 190 -29.29 -2.84 -13.18
C GLU A 190 -30.53 -3.76 -13.25
N ILE A 191 -30.34 -5.08 -13.26
CA ILE A 191 -31.43 -6.08 -13.23
C ILE A 191 -31.93 -6.33 -11.79
N ALA A 192 -31.09 -6.07 -10.79
CA ALA A 192 -31.33 -6.40 -9.38
C ALA A 192 -32.52 -5.65 -8.74
N ARG A 193 -33.48 -6.41 -8.22
CA ARG A 193 -34.76 -5.92 -7.69
C ARG A 193 -34.76 -5.65 -6.19
N ASP A 194 -34.13 -6.53 -5.42
CA ASP A 194 -33.97 -6.43 -3.98
C ASP A 194 -32.51 -6.12 -3.59
N ASP A 195 -32.26 -5.93 -2.30
CA ASP A 195 -30.94 -5.51 -1.82
C ASP A 195 -29.93 -6.66 -1.71
N ALA A 196 -30.37 -7.93 -1.64
CA ALA A 196 -29.48 -9.10 -1.70
C ALA A 196 -28.93 -9.29 -3.13
N GLN A 197 -29.78 -9.15 -4.14
CA GLN A 197 -29.40 -9.12 -5.55
C GLN A 197 -28.42 -7.95 -5.85
N ARG A 198 -28.69 -6.76 -5.29
CA ARG A 198 -27.79 -5.60 -5.42
C ARG A 198 -26.46 -5.81 -4.71
N LEU A 199 -26.46 -6.47 -3.55
CA LEU A 199 -25.24 -6.82 -2.83
C LEU A 199 -24.38 -7.77 -3.67
N ALA A 200 -24.93 -8.89 -4.15
CA ALA A 200 -24.21 -9.86 -4.97
C ALA A 200 -23.61 -9.23 -6.25
N ALA A 201 -24.42 -8.47 -7.00
CA ALA A 201 -23.95 -7.76 -8.20
C ALA A 201 -22.95 -6.64 -7.88
N GLY A 202 -23.14 -5.92 -6.77
CA GLY A 202 -22.25 -4.87 -6.30
C GLY A 202 -20.87 -5.39 -5.91
N ARG A 203 -20.80 -6.56 -5.25
CA ARG A 203 -19.54 -7.25 -4.92
C ARG A 203 -18.74 -7.58 -6.18
N LEU A 204 -19.37 -8.20 -7.18
CA LEU A 204 -18.75 -8.47 -8.49
C LEU A 204 -18.29 -7.17 -9.19
N ARG A 205 -19.15 -6.14 -9.25
CA ARG A 205 -18.84 -4.87 -9.93
C ARG A 205 -17.65 -4.16 -9.30
N GLU A 206 -17.70 -3.92 -7.99
CA GLU A 206 -16.65 -3.14 -7.31
C GLU A 206 -15.35 -3.94 -7.16
N LEU A 207 -15.38 -5.27 -7.00
CA LEU A 207 -14.17 -6.11 -7.08
C LEU A 207 -13.51 -5.97 -8.46
N SER A 208 -14.28 -6.12 -9.54
CA SER A 208 -13.78 -6.03 -10.92
C SER A 208 -13.18 -4.66 -11.20
N LYS A 209 -13.85 -3.60 -10.73
CA LYS A 209 -13.42 -2.20 -10.86
C LYS A 209 -12.16 -1.89 -10.06
N ILE A 210 -12.07 -2.28 -8.78
CA ILE A 210 -10.86 -2.10 -7.97
C ILE A 210 -9.69 -2.87 -8.62
N SER A 211 -9.95 -4.10 -9.08
CA SER A 211 -8.96 -4.92 -9.79
C SER A 211 -8.47 -4.25 -11.08
N ARG A 212 -9.38 -3.75 -11.92
CA ARG A 212 -9.05 -3.07 -13.19
C ARG A 212 -8.29 -1.77 -12.93
N ASP A 213 -8.86 -0.88 -12.12
CA ASP A 213 -8.29 0.44 -11.87
C ASP A 213 -6.92 0.35 -11.20
N TRP A 214 -6.66 -0.69 -10.41
CA TRP A 214 -5.32 -0.99 -9.90
C TRP A 214 -4.37 -1.50 -11.01
N ALA A 215 -4.80 -2.47 -11.81
CA ALA A 215 -3.97 -3.06 -12.87
C ALA A 215 -3.58 -2.04 -13.96
N GLU A 216 -4.55 -1.29 -14.48
CA GLU A 216 -4.35 -0.33 -15.57
C GLU A 216 -3.49 0.88 -15.16
N ARG A 217 -3.56 1.29 -13.88
CA ARG A 217 -2.80 2.44 -13.35
C ARG A 217 -1.40 2.07 -12.83
N ASN A 218 -0.86 0.92 -13.26
CA ASN A 218 0.43 0.39 -12.81
C ASN A 218 0.51 0.27 -11.27
N GLY A 219 -0.57 -0.22 -10.65
CA GLY A 219 -0.79 -0.19 -9.20
C GLY A 219 0.33 -0.86 -8.39
N ALA A 220 1.00 -1.86 -8.96
CA ALA A 220 2.15 -2.54 -8.34
C ALA A 220 3.28 -1.59 -7.88
N SER A 221 3.51 -0.48 -8.60
CA SER A 221 4.50 0.55 -8.20
C SER A 221 3.94 1.65 -7.29
N ASN A 222 2.66 1.62 -6.96
CA ASN A 222 1.99 2.65 -6.16
C ASN A 222 1.53 2.08 -4.83
N VAL A 223 2.38 2.20 -3.80
CA VAL A 223 2.10 1.71 -2.44
C VAL A 223 0.80 2.29 -1.88
N LYS A 224 0.59 3.62 -1.97
CA LYS A 224 -0.65 4.27 -1.48
C LYS A 224 -1.89 3.80 -2.24
N GLY A 225 -1.77 3.61 -3.56
CA GLY A 225 -2.85 3.08 -4.40
C GLY A 225 -3.19 1.62 -4.08
N THR A 226 -2.17 0.80 -3.81
CA THR A 226 -2.33 -0.60 -3.39
C THR A 226 -2.96 -0.70 -2.00
N GLN A 227 -2.51 0.11 -1.03
CA GLN A 227 -3.14 0.20 0.29
C GLN A 227 -4.62 0.63 0.21
N ALA A 228 -4.94 1.63 -0.61
CA ALA A 228 -6.32 2.05 -0.85
C ALA A 228 -7.16 0.94 -1.52
N ALA A 229 -6.57 0.16 -2.43
CA ALA A 229 -7.21 -0.99 -3.05
C ALA A 229 -7.46 -2.13 -2.04
N VAL A 230 -6.50 -2.45 -1.16
CA VAL A 230 -6.70 -3.43 -0.06
C VAL A 230 -7.89 -3.02 0.81
N VAL A 231 -7.89 -1.78 1.31
CA VAL A 231 -9.01 -1.26 2.12
C VAL A 231 -10.33 -1.32 1.34
N GLY A 232 -10.31 -1.03 0.03
CA GLY A 232 -11.49 -1.19 -0.84
C GLY A 232 -12.01 -2.63 -0.90
N LEU A 233 -11.12 -3.62 -1.05
CA LEU A 233 -11.48 -5.04 -1.06
C LEU A 233 -11.97 -5.53 0.31
N GLU A 234 -11.41 -5.04 1.40
CA GLU A 234 -11.85 -5.43 2.75
C GLU A 234 -13.31 -5.03 3.04
N HIS A 235 -13.79 -3.94 2.44
CA HIS A 235 -15.20 -3.54 2.51
C HIS A 235 -16.15 -4.40 1.62
N LEU A 236 -15.63 -5.33 0.82
CA LEU A 236 -16.42 -6.24 -0.01
C LEU A 236 -16.67 -7.61 0.64
N TYR A 237 -16.08 -7.91 1.80
CA TYR A 237 -16.40 -9.12 2.56
C TYR A 237 -17.69 -8.96 3.38
N ALA A 238 -18.42 -10.07 3.57
CA ALA A 238 -19.42 -10.16 4.61
C ALA A 238 -18.74 -10.32 6.00
N PRO A 239 -19.36 -9.86 7.10
CA PRO A 239 -18.76 -9.97 8.45
C PRO A 239 -18.38 -11.40 8.86
N GLU A 240 -19.15 -12.39 8.38
CA GLU A 240 -18.90 -13.82 8.62
C GLU A 240 -17.66 -14.32 7.88
N GLU A 241 -17.46 -13.88 6.63
CA GLU A 241 -16.27 -14.22 5.84
C GLU A 241 -14.99 -13.63 6.45
N ILE A 242 -15.05 -12.39 6.97
CA ILE A 242 -13.94 -11.79 7.75
C ILE A 242 -13.67 -12.66 8.99
N THR A 243 -14.72 -13.03 9.72
CA THR A 243 -14.60 -13.87 10.92
C THR A 243 -13.98 -15.24 10.61
N ILE A 244 -14.33 -15.87 9.47
CA ILE A 244 -13.74 -17.11 8.99
C ILE A 244 -12.25 -16.90 8.61
N ARG A 245 -11.93 -15.87 7.82
CA ARG A 245 -10.58 -15.50 7.39
C ARG A 245 -9.64 -15.29 8.58
N ASP A 246 -10.12 -14.55 9.58
CA ASP A 246 -9.33 -14.13 10.73
C ASP A 246 -9.17 -15.28 11.73
N ASN A 247 -10.23 -16.06 11.98
CA ASN A 247 -10.14 -17.29 12.79
C ASN A 247 -9.23 -18.34 12.16
N PHE A 248 -9.28 -18.52 10.83
CA PHE A 248 -8.36 -19.42 10.12
C PHE A 248 -6.91 -18.92 10.28
N SER A 249 -6.67 -17.63 10.04
CA SER A 249 -5.33 -17.05 10.08
C SER A 249 -4.72 -17.09 11.49
N ALA A 250 -5.52 -16.86 12.54
CA ALA A 250 -5.09 -16.97 13.94
C ALA A 250 -4.71 -18.39 14.37
N GLN A 251 -5.15 -19.44 13.65
CA GLN A 251 -4.84 -20.84 13.93
C GLN A 251 -3.56 -21.34 13.22
N MET A 252 -2.95 -20.55 12.33
CA MET A 252 -1.79 -20.99 11.53
C MET A 252 -0.46 -20.57 12.17
N PRO A 253 0.35 -21.51 12.70
CA PRO A 253 1.62 -21.19 13.36
C PRO A 253 2.77 -20.84 12.39
N SER A 254 2.61 -21.08 11.09
CA SER A 254 3.62 -20.76 10.07
C SER A 254 3.03 -20.61 8.67
N LYS A 255 3.72 -19.85 7.80
CA LYS A 255 3.38 -19.66 6.38
C LYS A 255 3.23 -20.98 5.62
N GLU A 256 4.10 -21.96 5.88
CA GLU A 256 4.01 -23.29 5.27
C GLU A 256 2.75 -24.06 5.72
N THR A 257 2.40 -23.97 7.01
CA THR A 257 1.16 -24.57 7.55
C THR A 257 -0.07 -23.90 6.94
N TYR A 258 -0.06 -22.57 6.79
CA TYR A 258 -1.11 -21.80 6.14
C TYR A 258 -1.37 -22.30 4.70
N LEU A 259 -0.32 -22.38 3.87
CA LEU A 259 -0.44 -22.87 2.48
C LEU A 259 -0.92 -24.33 2.40
N LYS A 260 -0.57 -25.18 3.37
CA LYS A 260 -1.03 -26.58 3.44
C LYS A 260 -2.50 -26.69 3.88
N ALA A 261 -2.95 -25.86 4.81
CA ALA A 261 -4.31 -25.92 5.37
C ALA A 261 -5.35 -25.15 4.55
N MET A 262 -4.97 -24.03 3.91
CA MET A 262 -5.92 -23.08 3.32
C MET A 262 -6.85 -23.67 2.27
N GLY A 263 -6.39 -24.66 1.49
CA GLY A 263 -7.20 -25.29 0.44
C GLY A 263 -8.52 -25.85 0.97
N LYS A 264 -8.48 -26.55 2.12
CA LYS A 264 -9.68 -27.09 2.78
C LYS A 264 -10.25 -26.17 3.85
N GLY A 265 -9.39 -25.52 4.63
CA GLY A 265 -9.78 -24.73 5.79
C GLY A 265 -10.30 -23.32 5.48
N LEU A 266 -10.09 -22.82 4.26
CA LEU A 266 -10.50 -21.47 3.86
C LEU A 266 -11.10 -21.44 2.45
N VAL A 267 -10.39 -21.94 1.43
CA VAL A 267 -10.82 -21.86 0.02
C VAL A 267 -12.05 -22.74 -0.25
N GLU A 268 -12.03 -24.01 0.18
CA GLU A 268 -13.18 -24.92 0.05
C GLU A 268 -14.39 -24.44 0.88
N LEU A 269 -14.16 -23.80 2.04
CA LEU A 269 -15.22 -23.26 2.90
C LEU A 269 -15.87 -22.03 2.23
N PHE A 270 -15.05 -21.07 1.76
CA PHE A 270 -15.53 -19.93 0.99
C PHE A 270 -16.26 -20.36 -0.30
N GLY A 271 -15.71 -21.28 -1.09
CA GLY A 271 -16.34 -21.80 -2.32
C GLY A 271 -17.60 -22.64 -2.12
N ARG A 272 -17.96 -22.99 -0.87
CA ARG A 272 -19.27 -23.55 -0.51
C ARG A 272 -20.29 -22.44 -0.18
N ASN A 273 -19.86 -21.39 0.53
CA ASN A 273 -20.75 -20.41 1.15
C ASN A 273 -20.93 -19.10 0.36
N SER A 274 -19.99 -18.72 -0.53
CA SER A 274 -20.20 -17.63 -1.50
C SER A 274 -19.18 -17.67 -2.64
N THR A 275 -19.65 -17.53 -3.88
CA THR A 275 -18.77 -17.31 -5.05
C THR A 275 -17.89 -16.06 -4.89
N ALA A 276 -18.33 -15.01 -4.19
CA ALA A 276 -17.57 -13.75 -4.11
C ALA A 276 -16.33 -13.85 -3.21
N ALA A 277 -16.45 -14.55 -2.07
CA ALA A 277 -15.39 -14.66 -1.07
C ALA A 277 -14.02 -15.14 -1.59
N PRO A 278 -13.88 -16.22 -2.40
CA PRO A 278 -12.59 -16.68 -2.89
C PRO A 278 -11.95 -15.71 -3.91
N HIS A 279 -12.74 -14.98 -4.70
CA HIS A 279 -12.23 -13.99 -5.65
C HIS A 279 -11.72 -12.71 -4.94
N ILE A 280 -12.41 -12.26 -3.88
CA ILE A 280 -11.94 -11.14 -3.04
C ILE A 280 -10.69 -11.56 -2.26
N LEU A 281 -10.63 -12.81 -1.78
CA LEU A 281 -9.45 -13.37 -1.11
C LEU A 281 -8.23 -13.45 -2.04
N PHE A 282 -8.43 -13.95 -3.26
CA PHE A 282 -7.43 -13.94 -4.32
C PHE A 282 -6.85 -12.53 -4.56
N ALA A 283 -7.73 -11.55 -4.83
CA ALA A 283 -7.31 -10.19 -5.10
C ALA A 283 -6.59 -9.56 -3.91
N ASN A 284 -7.06 -9.80 -2.68
CA ASN A 284 -6.42 -9.31 -1.46
C ASN A 284 -5.00 -9.88 -1.30
N TYR A 285 -4.81 -11.19 -1.48
CA TYR A 285 -3.47 -11.80 -1.45
C TYR A 285 -2.53 -11.20 -2.50
N ILE A 286 -2.99 -10.93 -3.72
CA ILE A 286 -2.15 -10.26 -4.73
C ILE A 286 -1.69 -8.87 -4.27
N LEU A 287 -2.59 -8.06 -3.70
CA LEU A 287 -2.25 -6.72 -3.23
C LEU A 287 -1.31 -6.78 -2.01
N LEU A 288 -1.52 -7.69 -1.06
CA LEU A 288 -0.62 -7.92 0.07
C LEU A 288 0.78 -8.32 -0.39
N GLY A 289 0.89 -9.23 -1.37
CA GLY A 289 2.16 -9.61 -1.98
C GLY A 289 2.89 -8.44 -2.65
N VAL A 290 2.16 -7.50 -3.25
CA VAL A 290 2.74 -6.27 -3.79
C VAL A 290 3.24 -5.34 -2.69
N LEU A 291 2.53 -5.22 -1.56
CA LEU A 291 2.99 -4.39 -0.44
C LEU A 291 4.28 -4.96 0.17
N ASP A 292 4.34 -6.26 0.43
CA ASP A 292 5.55 -6.92 0.92
C ASP A 292 6.72 -6.82 -0.08
N ALA A 293 6.47 -6.91 -1.39
CA ALA A 293 7.51 -6.72 -2.42
C ALA A 293 8.02 -5.27 -2.51
N ASN A 294 7.16 -4.26 -2.25
CA ASN A 294 7.58 -2.86 -2.13
C ASN A 294 8.47 -2.67 -0.89
N GLU A 295 8.06 -3.22 0.26
CA GLU A 295 8.82 -3.20 1.53
C GLU A 295 10.05 -4.13 1.53
N GLY A 296 10.33 -4.83 0.42
CA GLY A 296 11.52 -5.65 0.23
C GLY A 296 11.44 -7.08 0.80
N ARG A 297 10.32 -7.47 1.41
CA ARG A 297 10.04 -8.82 1.90
C ARG A 297 9.63 -9.74 0.75
N LEU A 298 10.59 -10.04 -0.14
CA LEU A 298 10.31 -10.84 -1.35
C LEU A 298 9.84 -12.28 -1.04
N GLU A 299 10.32 -12.89 0.05
CA GLU A 299 9.83 -14.20 0.51
C GLU A 299 8.34 -14.17 0.92
N ASP A 300 7.90 -13.06 1.51
CA ASP A 300 6.50 -12.86 1.92
C ASP A 300 5.61 -12.59 0.70
N ALA A 301 6.13 -11.85 -0.28
CA ALA A 301 5.49 -11.66 -1.58
C ALA A 301 5.35 -12.99 -2.35
N ASP A 302 6.36 -13.87 -2.31
CA ASP A 302 6.27 -15.22 -2.87
C ASP A 302 5.24 -16.11 -2.14
N PHE A 303 5.14 -15.99 -0.81
CA PHE A 303 4.12 -16.66 -0.01
C PHE A 303 2.69 -16.20 -0.39
N TRP A 304 2.44 -14.90 -0.50
CA TRP A 304 1.13 -14.38 -0.90
C TRP A 304 0.79 -14.71 -2.35
N LYS A 305 1.77 -14.69 -3.25
CA LYS A 305 1.62 -15.19 -4.62
C LYS A 305 1.17 -16.65 -4.62
N GLU A 306 1.82 -17.52 -3.85
CA GLU A 306 1.46 -18.94 -3.74
C GLU A 306 0.08 -19.15 -3.08
N ALA A 307 -0.31 -18.29 -2.13
CA ALA A 307 -1.66 -18.27 -1.58
C ALA A 307 -2.72 -17.89 -2.64
N ALA A 308 -2.46 -16.85 -3.44
CA ALA A 308 -3.33 -16.43 -4.54
C ALA A 308 -3.43 -17.50 -5.66
N LEU A 309 -2.35 -18.23 -5.94
CA LEU A 309 -2.42 -19.39 -6.86
C LEU A 309 -3.31 -20.52 -6.32
N ARG A 310 -3.43 -20.66 -5.00
CA ARG A 310 -4.26 -21.69 -4.34
C ARG A 310 -5.74 -21.30 -4.18
N THR A 311 -6.12 -20.03 -4.30
CA THR A 311 -7.52 -19.60 -4.23
C THR A 311 -8.30 -19.82 -5.52
N LEU A 312 -7.70 -19.57 -6.69
CA LEU A 312 -8.35 -19.72 -8.02
C LEU A 312 -7.73 -20.83 -8.90
N GLY A 313 -6.73 -21.57 -8.40
CA GLY A 313 -6.13 -22.71 -9.10
C GLY A 313 -5.58 -22.35 -10.49
N GLU A 314 -6.03 -23.07 -11.54
CA GLU A 314 -5.58 -22.84 -12.91
C GLU A 314 -5.89 -21.44 -13.44
N TYR A 315 -7.00 -20.83 -13.02
CA TYR A 315 -7.36 -19.46 -13.38
C TYR A 315 -6.38 -18.46 -12.74
N GLY A 316 -6.06 -18.67 -11.46
CA GLY A 316 -5.09 -17.87 -10.70
C GLY A 316 -3.71 -17.78 -11.38
N GLN A 317 -3.23 -18.86 -12.01
CA GLN A 317 -1.96 -18.87 -12.75
C GLN A 317 -1.95 -17.98 -14.00
N ARG A 318 -3.11 -17.78 -14.64
CA ARG A 318 -3.24 -17.04 -15.92
C ARG A 318 -3.81 -15.63 -15.73
N HIS A 319 -4.25 -15.30 -14.52
CA HIS A 319 -4.91 -14.04 -14.21
C HIS A 319 -3.96 -12.83 -14.32
N THR A 320 -4.51 -11.71 -14.79
CA THR A 320 -3.76 -10.47 -15.05
C THR A 320 -3.11 -9.88 -13.80
N LEU A 321 -3.81 -9.91 -12.67
CA LEU A 321 -3.27 -9.49 -11.37
C LEU A 321 -2.07 -10.33 -10.92
N THR A 322 -2.10 -11.65 -11.14
CA THR A 322 -0.99 -12.55 -10.79
C THR A 322 0.25 -12.26 -11.61
N ARG A 323 0.10 -12.01 -12.92
CA ARG A 323 1.20 -11.53 -13.77
C ARG A 323 1.77 -10.22 -13.22
N ALA A 324 0.93 -9.24 -12.88
CA ALA A 324 1.39 -7.95 -12.37
C ALA A 324 2.21 -8.07 -11.07
N LEU A 325 1.88 -9.03 -10.19
CA LEU A 325 2.70 -9.35 -9.01
C LEU A 325 4.03 -10.04 -9.39
N VAL A 326 4.01 -11.05 -10.26
CA VAL A 326 5.23 -11.76 -10.70
C VAL A 326 6.21 -10.82 -11.40
N ASP A 327 5.74 -10.06 -12.39
CA ASP A 327 6.52 -9.06 -13.14
C ASP A 327 7.09 -7.94 -12.24
N PHE A 328 6.54 -7.76 -11.03
CA PHE A 328 7.02 -6.81 -10.03
C PHE A 328 8.00 -7.45 -9.03
N ILE A 329 7.75 -8.67 -8.56
CA ILE A 329 8.70 -9.43 -7.72
C ILE A 329 10.01 -9.62 -8.47
N ASP A 330 9.97 -10.07 -9.73
CA ASP A 330 11.18 -10.32 -10.53
C ASP A 330 11.95 -9.02 -10.80
N ARG A 331 11.25 -7.91 -11.09
CA ARG A 331 11.85 -6.57 -11.17
C ARG A 331 12.56 -6.15 -9.88
N ARG A 332 11.97 -6.42 -8.71
CA ARG A 332 12.61 -6.13 -7.41
C ARG A 332 13.81 -7.04 -7.15
N ARG A 333 13.78 -8.32 -7.57
CA ARG A 333 14.96 -9.21 -7.53
C ARG A 333 16.10 -8.67 -8.40
N GLU A 334 15.82 -8.27 -9.63
CA GLU A 334 16.82 -7.71 -10.57
C GLU A 334 17.44 -6.40 -10.08
N LEU A 335 16.64 -5.52 -9.48
CA LEU A 335 17.11 -4.28 -8.84
C LEU A 335 17.96 -4.57 -7.59
N ASN A 336 17.54 -5.49 -6.73
CA ASN A 336 18.30 -5.85 -5.54
C ASN A 336 19.65 -6.50 -5.89
N ALA A 337 19.70 -7.38 -6.90
CA ALA A 337 20.94 -7.94 -7.40
C ALA A 337 21.86 -6.87 -8.01
N GLY A 338 21.31 -5.86 -8.69
CA GLY A 338 22.08 -4.70 -9.16
C GLY A 338 22.62 -3.83 -8.01
N ALA A 339 21.83 -3.62 -6.96
CA ALA A 339 22.26 -2.91 -5.75
C ALA A 339 23.35 -3.68 -4.98
N GLU A 340 23.28 -5.01 -4.93
CA GLU A 340 24.33 -5.87 -4.36
C GLU A 340 25.64 -5.77 -5.16
N MET A 341 25.57 -5.79 -6.50
CA MET A 341 26.74 -5.57 -7.37
C MET A 341 27.40 -4.21 -7.10
N LEU A 342 26.62 -3.12 -6.97
CA LEU A 342 27.14 -1.81 -6.58
C LEU A 342 27.76 -1.85 -5.17
N ASN A 343 27.07 -2.44 -4.19
CA ASN A 343 27.55 -2.51 -2.80
C ASN A 343 28.78 -3.40 -2.59
N SER A 344 29.12 -4.30 -3.53
CA SER A 344 30.40 -5.02 -3.53
C SER A 344 31.60 -4.09 -3.79
N VAL A 345 31.37 -2.93 -4.41
CA VAL A 345 32.37 -1.89 -4.65
C VAL A 345 32.46 -0.97 -3.43
N ASN A 346 33.15 -1.43 -2.38
CA ASN A 346 33.21 -0.73 -1.09
C ASN A 346 34.62 -0.61 -0.47
N ASN A 347 35.66 -1.00 -1.21
CA ASN A 347 37.04 -0.99 -0.73
C ASN A 347 38.07 -1.02 -1.89
N ALA A 348 39.36 -0.80 -1.58
CA ALA A 348 40.44 -0.75 -2.56
C ALA A 348 40.68 -2.07 -3.34
N ALA A 349 40.30 -3.24 -2.81
CA ALA A 349 40.41 -4.50 -3.54
C ALA A 349 39.31 -4.67 -4.61
N ALA A 350 38.24 -3.87 -4.59
CA ALA A 350 37.24 -3.85 -5.64
C ALA A 350 37.70 -3.12 -6.92
N MET A 351 38.75 -2.30 -6.86
CA MET A 351 39.20 -1.46 -7.99
C MET A 351 39.41 -2.23 -9.32
N PRO A 352 40.06 -3.41 -9.35
CA PRO A 352 40.25 -4.16 -10.60
C PRO A 352 38.95 -4.73 -11.19
N THR A 353 37.86 -4.69 -10.43
CA THR A 353 36.55 -5.22 -10.84
C THR A 353 35.58 -4.14 -11.36
N LEU A 354 35.92 -2.85 -11.25
CA LEU A 354 35.03 -1.74 -11.60
C LEU A 354 34.42 -1.87 -13.00
N GLU A 355 35.24 -2.06 -14.03
CA GLU A 355 34.76 -2.23 -15.41
C GLU A 355 33.88 -3.48 -15.59
N VAL A 356 34.22 -4.57 -14.90
CA VAL A 356 33.47 -5.85 -14.95
C VAL A 356 32.11 -5.70 -14.28
N THR A 357 32.05 -5.03 -13.13
CA THR A 357 30.82 -4.73 -12.40
C THR A 357 29.95 -3.73 -13.17
N ARG A 358 30.56 -2.68 -13.73
CA ARG A 358 29.87 -1.72 -14.62
C ARG A 358 29.24 -2.45 -15.81
N LYS A 359 29.97 -3.34 -16.48
CA LYS A 359 29.45 -4.11 -17.61
C LYS A 359 28.30 -5.04 -17.19
N LYS A 360 28.42 -5.76 -16.07
CA LYS A 360 27.33 -6.60 -15.53
C LYS A 360 26.06 -5.80 -15.21
N LEU A 361 26.21 -4.54 -14.80
CA LEU A 361 25.08 -3.63 -14.58
C LEU A 361 24.49 -3.07 -15.88
N GLU A 362 25.32 -2.85 -16.91
CA GLU A 362 24.87 -2.50 -18.27
C GLU A 362 24.10 -3.68 -18.92
N ASP A 363 24.53 -4.93 -18.67
CA ASP A 363 23.89 -6.17 -19.12
C ASP A 363 22.64 -6.58 -18.27
N ASN A 364 22.34 -5.88 -17.16
CA ASN A 364 21.18 -6.18 -16.28
C ASN A 364 19.86 -5.72 -16.95
N PRO A 365 18.75 -6.50 -16.89
CA PRO A 365 17.44 -6.10 -17.44
C PRO A 365 16.91 -4.74 -16.94
N GLN A 366 17.28 -4.34 -15.71
CA GLN A 366 16.92 -3.06 -15.09
C GLN A 366 17.99 -1.97 -15.25
N SER A 367 18.94 -2.12 -16.18
CA SER A 367 20.04 -1.16 -16.44
C SER A 367 19.57 0.28 -16.71
N ARG A 368 18.35 0.49 -17.20
CA ARG A 368 17.73 1.83 -17.33
C ARG A 368 17.46 2.48 -15.98
N THR A 369 16.91 1.73 -15.04
CA THR A 369 16.62 2.17 -13.67
C THR A 369 17.91 2.37 -12.87
N LEU A 370 18.91 1.53 -13.13
CA LEU A 370 20.25 1.59 -12.52
C LEU A 370 21.22 2.53 -13.26
N SER A 371 20.75 3.32 -14.23
CA SER A 371 21.60 4.09 -15.15
C SER A 371 22.47 5.15 -14.47
N ALA A 372 21.96 5.82 -13.44
CA ALA A 372 22.75 6.74 -12.61
C ALA A 372 23.84 6.00 -11.79
N GLY A 373 23.59 4.74 -11.40
CA GLY A 373 24.58 3.88 -10.75
C GLY A 373 25.70 3.47 -11.71
N ILE A 374 25.34 3.10 -12.94
CA ILE A 374 26.31 2.85 -14.04
C ILE A 374 27.14 4.11 -14.32
N TYR A 375 26.53 5.30 -14.27
CA TYR A 375 27.22 6.58 -14.39
C TYR A 375 28.18 6.85 -13.21
N SER A 376 27.78 6.57 -11.97
CA SER A 376 28.64 6.72 -10.78
C SER A 376 29.93 5.89 -10.86
N LEU A 377 29.86 4.68 -11.42
CA LEU A 377 31.04 3.85 -11.68
C LEU A 377 31.97 4.46 -12.75
N ARG A 378 31.42 5.08 -13.80
CA ARG A 378 32.23 5.77 -14.83
C ARG A 378 32.89 7.03 -14.31
N GLU A 379 32.21 7.81 -13.47
CA GLU A 379 32.83 8.95 -12.79
C GLU A 379 33.90 8.52 -11.80
N MET A 380 33.73 7.37 -11.12
CA MET A 380 34.78 6.76 -10.29
C MET A 380 35.99 6.30 -11.12
N GLU A 381 35.78 5.59 -12.25
CA GLU A 381 36.84 5.25 -13.23
C GLU A 381 37.59 6.52 -13.68
N ASN A 382 36.87 7.62 -13.95
CA ASN A 382 37.44 8.90 -14.34
C ASN A 382 38.13 9.67 -13.19
N ALA A 383 37.73 9.46 -11.93
CA ALA A 383 38.30 10.12 -10.75
C ALA A 383 39.63 9.49 -10.33
N LEU A 384 39.71 8.16 -10.41
CA LEU A 384 40.92 7.38 -10.14
C LEU A 384 42.11 7.83 -11.00
N ARG A 385 41.83 8.17 -12.27
CA ARG A 385 42.82 8.71 -13.20
C ARG A 385 43.37 10.05 -12.72
N ASP A 386 42.49 11.04 -12.55
CA ASP A 386 42.85 12.38 -12.07
C ASP A 386 43.63 12.32 -10.75
N TRP A 387 43.23 11.44 -9.83
CA TRP A 387 43.94 11.21 -8.57
C TRP A 387 45.37 10.70 -8.79
N SER A 388 45.56 9.72 -9.69
CA SER A 388 46.89 9.19 -10.04
C SER A 388 47.77 10.20 -10.81
N ASP A 389 47.16 11.16 -11.50
CA ASP A 389 47.82 12.31 -12.12
C ASP A 389 48.02 13.49 -11.13
N GLY A 390 47.56 13.38 -9.87
CA GLY A 390 47.71 14.37 -8.81
C GLY A 390 46.67 15.50 -8.79
N GLU A 391 45.68 15.47 -9.69
CA GLU A 391 44.58 16.43 -9.77
C GLU A 391 43.46 16.13 -8.75
N PHE A 392 43.79 16.14 -7.45
CA PHE A 392 42.85 15.78 -6.37
C PHE A 392 41.55 16.61 -6.36
N ARG A 393 41.57 17.85 -6.88
CA ARG A 393 40.36 18.67 -7.04
C ARG A 393 39.45 18.13 -8.15
N SER A 394 40.00 17.77 -9.30
CA SER A 394 39.27 17.19 -10.44
C SER A 394 38.68 15.82 -10.06
N ALA A 395 39.48 14.99 -9.38
CA ALA A 395 39.03 13.72 -8.80
C ALA A 395 37.89 13.92 -7.77
N GLY A 396 38.02 14.87 -6.84
CA GLY A 396 37.00 15.15 -5.82
C GLY A 396 35.64 15.54 -6.39
N ILE A 397 35.62 16.37 -7.43
CA ILE A 397 34.39 16.78 -8.14
C ILE A 397 33.70 15.58 -8.82
N LYS A 398 34.49 14.68 -9.42
CA LYS A 398 33.96 13.45 -10.05
C LYS A 398 33.38 12.49 -9.02
N ILE A 399 34.03 12.34 -7.86
CA ILE A 399 33.50 11.54 -6.73
C ILE A 399 32.21 12.16 -6.19
N GLU A 400 32.11 13.49 -6.11
CA GLU A 400 30.88 14.19 -5.71
C GLU A 400 29.74 13.96 -6.71
N ASN A 401 30.01 14.00 -8.03
CA ASN A 401 29.05 13.63 -9.07
C ASN A 401 28.58 12.16 -8.91
N ALA A 402 29.50 11.24 -8.59
CA ALA A 402 29.16 9.84 -8.35
C ALA A 402 28.27 9.65 -7.09
N ILE A 403 28.55 10.36 -5.99
CA ILE A 403 27.69 10.37 -4.79
C ILE A 403 26.29 10.91 -5.11
N ASN A 404 26.20 11.98 -5.91
CA ASN A 404 24.92 12.53 -6.35
C ASN A 404 24.13 11.53 -7.20
N ALA A 405 24.78 10.88 -8.16
CA ALA A 405 24.15 9.84 -8.98
C ALA A 405 23.71 8.59 -8.18
N ILE A 406 24.37 8.27 -7.07
CA ILE A 406 23.90 7.24 -6.12
C ILE A 406 22.59 7.67 -5.44
N ASN A 407 22.46 8.93 -5.00
CA ASN A 407 21.19 9.42 -4.41
C ASN A 407 20.01 9.22 -5.36
N ASP A 408 20.23 9.45 -6.66
CA ASP A 408 19.20 9.30 -7.68
C ASP A 408 18.79 7.83 -7.86
N VAL A 409 19.71 6.86 -7.73
CA VAL A 409 19.38 5.42 -7.72
C VAL A 409 18.66 5.02 -6.44
N GLU A 410 19.15 5.44 -5.26
CA GLU A 410 18.50 5.10 -3.98
C GLU A 410 17.04 5.56 -3.96
N GLN A 411 16.74 6.74 -4.53
CA GLN A 411 15.38 7.26 -4.69
C GLN A 411 14.57 6.57 -5.80
N SER A 412 15.13 6.39 -7.00
CA SER A 412 14.37 5.91 -8.17
C SER A 412 14.15 4.40 -8.21
N ALA A 413 15.09 3.61 -7.68
CA ALA A 413 14.99 2.15 -7.59
C ALA A 413 14.46 1.66 -6.23
N SER A 414 14.39 2.54 -5.21
CA SER A 414 14.03 2.18 -3.83
C SER A 414 14.90 1.02 -3.30
N VAL A 415 16.22 1.23 -3.34
CA VAL A 415 17.28 0.31 -2.90
C VAL A 415 18.28 1.06 -2.01
N THR A 416 19.03 0.35 -1.17
CA THR A 416 20.06 0.92 -0.30
C THR A 416 21.47 0.68 -0.86
N LEU A 417 22.25 1.76 -1.01
CA LEU A 417 23.62 1.75 -1.54
C LEU A 417 24.64 2.24 -0.49
N THR A 418 24.29 2.12 0.80
CA THR A 418 25.02 2.69 1.92
C THR A 418 26.50 2.27 2.00
N PRO A 419 26.88 0.98 1.80
CA PRO A 419 28.29 0.58 1.70
C PRO A 419 29.07 1.37 0.63
N TYR A 420 28.62 1.33 -0.63
CA TYR A 420 29.29 2.02 -1.75
C TYR A 420 29.35 3.54 -1.53
N ARG A 421 28.23 4.13 -1.09
CA ARG A 421 28.12 5.56 -0.76
C ARG A 421 29.07 5.99 0.35
N SER A 422 29.16 5.22 1.44
CA SER A 422 30.04 5.53 2.57
C SER A 422 31.52 5.51 2.16
N TRP A 423 31.89 4.58 1.28
CA TRP A 423 33.23 4.49 0.73
C TRP A 423 33.55 5.66 -0.21
N LEU A 424 32.64 6.05 -1.11
CA LEU A 424 32.82 7.26 -1.92
C LEU A 424 32.98 8.52 -1.05
N MET A 425 32.27 8.63 0.07
CA MET A 425 32.44 9.74 1.02
C MET A 425 33.81 9.74 1.70
N GLU A 426 34.39 8.57 2.03
CA GLU A 426 35.78 8.50 2.51
C GLU A 426 36.77 8.95 1.42
N LEU A 427 36.55 8.53 0.17
CA LEU A 427 37.36 8.96 -0.97
C LEU A 427 37.25 10.48 -1.22
N GLN A 428 36.05 11.07 -1.11
CA GLN A 428 35.85 12.51 -1.23
C GLN A 428 36.60 13.27 -0.13
N ALA A 429 36.56 12.78 1.12
CA ALA A 429 37.31 13.34 2.23
C ALA A 429 38.83 13.24 2.01
N GLY A 430 39.32 12.12 1.49
CA GLY A 430 40.72 11.94 1.09
C GLY A 430 41.15 12.89 -0.02
N ALA A 431 40.33 13.08 -1.05
CA ALA A 431 40.59 14.05 -2.13
C ALA A 431 40.67 15.48 -1.59
N ALA A 432 39.79 15.85 -0.65
CA ALA A 432 39.80 17.16 0.00
C ALA A 432 41.03 17.36 0.91
N GLU A 433 41.48 16.32 1.62
CA GLU A 433 42.73 16.36 2.38
C GLU A 433 43.93 16.58 1.44
N LEU A 434 44.06 15.76 0.39
CA LEU A 434 45.19 15.81 -0.53
C LEU A 434 45.20 17.08 -1.40
N HIS A 435 44.04 17.63 -1.77
CA HIS A 435 43.99 18.93 -2.43
C HIS A 435 44.49 20.05 -1.51
N ASN A 436 44.16 20.02 -0.21
CA ASN A 436 44.67 21.00 0.75
C ASN A 436 46.19 20.85 0.96
N GLN A 437 46.71 19.62 1.10
CA GLN A 437 48.16 19.39 1.20
C GLN A 437 48.90 19.84 -0.06
N SER A 438 48.39 19.50 -1.25
CA SER A 438 48.93 19.95 -2.54
C SER A 438 48.96 21.48 -2.67
N ARG A 439 47.89 22.18 -2.26
CA ARG A 439 47.84 23.64 -2.24
C ARG A 439 48.86 24.27 -1.29
N LEU A 440 49.01 23.74 -0.07
CA LEU A 440 50.00 24.22 0.89
C LEU A 440 51.43 23.96 0.40
N MET A 441 51.69 22.78 -0.15
CA MET A 441 52.96 22.40 -0.77
C MET A 441 53.32 23.35 -1.92
N ASN A 442 52.40 23.62 -2.84
CA ASN A 442 52.62 24.54 -3.95
C ASN A 442 52.86 25.98 -3.46
N THR A 443 52.14 26.44 -2.43
CA THR A 443 52.37 27.76 -1.82
C THR A 443 53.78 27.87 -1.22
N ALA A 444 54.28 26.81 -0.59
CA ALA A 444 55.65 26.74 -0.09
C ALA A 444 56.68 26.73 -1.23
N ILE A 445 56.44 25.98 -2.30
CA ILE A 445 57.27 25.93 -3.52
C ILE A 445 57.35 27.31 -4.20
N ASP A 446 56.22 27.99 -4.35
CA ASP A 446 56.12 29.31 -4.98
C ASP A 446 56.83 30.40 -4.17
N SER A 447 56.89 30.26 -2.84
CA SER A 447 57.67 31.15 -1.97
C SER A 447 59.19 31.02 -2.14
N LYS A 448 59.66 29.98 -2.86
CA LYS A 448 61.07 29.70 -3.21
C LYS A 448 62.04 29.87 -2.03
N PRO A 449 61.88 29.09 -0.94
CA PRO A 449 62.75 29.19 0.22
C PRO A 449 64.17 28.70 -0.11
N ALA A 450 65.16 29.48 0.32
CA ALA A 450 66.57 29.13 0.20
C ALA A 450 66.98 27.96 1.12
N GLU A 451 66.36 27.87 2.31
CA GLU A 451 66.47 26.71 3.20
C GLU A 451 65.37 25.67 2.89
N PRO A 452 65.67 24.36 2.84
CA PRO A 452 64.66 23.35 2.53
C PRO A 452 63.61 23.19 3.64
N GLN A 453 62.33 23.24 3.27
CA GLN A 453 61.23 23.07 4.22
C GLN A 453 60.73 21.61 4.27
N GLU A 454 60.77 21.01 5.46
CA GLU A 454 60.24 19.66 5.73
C GLU A 454 58.71 19.55 5.48
N SER A 455 58.00 20.68 5.41
CA SER A 455 56.59 20.75 4.98
C SER A 455 56.37 20.15 3.58
N ILE A 456 57.31 20.35 2.65
CA ILE A 456 57.18 19.86 1.27
C ILE A 456 57.41 18.34 1.22
N ARG A 457 58.47 17.84 1.90
CA ARG A 457 58.74 16.40 2.03
C ARG A 457 57.57 15.67 2.67
N SER A 458 57.09 16.17 3.81
CA SER A 458 55.99 15.56 4.56
C SER A 458 54.66 15.61 3.80
N ALA A 459 54.37 16.66 3.01
CA ALA A 459 53.21 16.71 2.12
C ALA A 459 53.27 15.65 1.01
N MET A 460 54.39 15.53 0.30
CA MET A 460 54.56 14.51 -0.76
C MET A 460 54.47 13.09 -0.20
N LYS A 461 55.07 12.84 0.96
CA LYS A 461 54.93 11.55 1.67
C LYS A 461 53.47 11.27 2.03
N ARG A 462 52.76 12.23 2.62
CA ARG A 462 51.34 12.09 3.00
C ARG A 462 50.43 11.86 1.79
N MET A 463 50.72 12.47 0.64
CA MET A 463 50.05 12.19 -0.64
C MET A 463 50.18 10.73 -1.08
N VAL A 464 51.36 10.12 -0.92
CA VAL A 464 51.56 8.69 -1.17
C VAL A 464 50.82 7.85 -0.11
N ASP A 465 51.06 8.10 1.18
CA ASP A 465 50.56 7.27 2.29
C ASP A 465 49.02 7.21 2.31
N VAL A 466 48.33 8.33 2.11
CA VAL A 466 46.85 8.39 2.02
C VAL A 466 46.34 7.68 0.77
N THR A 467 47.05 7.78 -0.36
CA THR A 467 46.65 7.11 -1.60
C THR A 467 46.83 5.58 -1.51
N VAL A 468 47.90 5.08 -0.87
CA VAL A 468 48.04 3.65 -0.54
C VAL A 468 46.87 3.20 0.34
N ARG A 469 46.51 3.97 1.37
CA ARG A 469 45.43 3.63 2.31
C ARG A 469 44.05 3.53 1.64
N LEU A 470 43.75 4.43 0.70
CA LEU A 470 42.41 4.56 0.11
C LEU A 470 42.23 3.79 -1.21
N LEU A 471 43.26 3.76 -2.06
CA LEU A 471 43.19 3.19 -3.42
C LEU A 471 44.11 1.97 -3.62
N GLY A 472 45.07 1.74 -2.72
CA GLY A 472 46.12 0.73 -2.87
C GLY A 472 47.34 1.21 -3.68
N GLU A 473 48.43 0.43 -3.66
CA GLU A 473 49.71 0.85 -4.24
C GLU A 473 49.66 1.18 -5.73
N ASN A 474 48.79 0.51 -6.50
CA ASN A 474 48.67 0.63 -7.95
C ASN A 474 48.41 2.07 -8.45
N TYR A 475 47.79 2.92 -7.63
CA TYR A 475 47.47 4.31 -7.97
C TYR A 475 48.53 5.32 -7.48
N THR A 476 49.62 4.84 -6.88
CA THR A 476 50.72 5.67 -6.37
C THR A 476 51.96 5.91 -7.26
N PRO A 477 52.20 5.24 -8.41
CA PRO A 477 53.47 5.38 -9.15
C PRO A 477 53.91 6.82 -9.44
N THR A 478 53.01 7.69 -9.90
CA THR A 478 53.31 9.11 -10.18
C THR A 478 53.69 9.87 -8.91
N LEU A 479 52.89 9.72 -7.85
CA LEU A 479 53.07 10.41 -6.56
C LEU A 479 54.36 9.95 -5.85
N ARG A 480 54.66 8.64 -5.93
CA ARG A 480 55.91 8.04 -5.43
C ARG A 480 57.10 8.57 -6.22
N GLY A 481 57.01 8.61 -7.56
CA GLY A 481 58.03 9.21 -8.42
C GLY A 481 58.30 10.68 -8.13
N TRP A 482 57.27 11.47 -7.80
CA TRP A 482 57.45 12.86 -7.37
C TRP A 482 58.20 12.97 -6.04
N ARG A 483 57.76 12.25 -5.00
CA ARG A 483 58.45 12.19 -3.70
C ARG A 483 59.93 11.81 -3.87
N ASP A 484 60.18 10.73 -4.62
CA ASP A 484 61.53 10.18 -4.80
C ASP A 484 62.43 11.11 -5.63
N THR A 485 61.86 11.86 -6.58
CA THR A 485 62.58 12.93 -7.31
C THR A 485 62.91 14.10 -6.40
N TYR A 486 61.97 14.52 -5.54
CA TYR A 486 62.19 15.60 -4.59
C TYR A 486 63.28 15.27 -3.57
N GLU A 487 63.30 14.04 -3.06
CA GLU A 487 64.34 13.57 -2.14
C GLU A 487 65.73 13.55 -2.81
N GLN A 488 65.85 13.16 -4.07
CA GLN A 488 67.12 13.22 -4.83
C GLN A 488 67.64 14.65 -5.05
N PHE A 489 66.76 15.60 -5.42
CA PHE A 489 67.15 17.01 -5.56
C PHE A 489 67.56 17.63 -4.22
N LEU A 490 66.87 17.26 -3.15
CA LEU A 490 67.12 17.73 -1.79
C LEU A 490 68.44 17.18 -1.22
N GLU A 491 68.76 15.91 -1.49
CA GLU A 491 70.05 15.30 -1.14
C GLU A 491 71.22 16.05 -1.81
N VAL A 492 71.15 16.27 -3.14
CA VAL A 492 72.19 17.00 -3.89
C VAL A 492 72.34 18.46 -3.43
N TYR A 493 71.25 19.10 -2.97
CA TYR A 493 71.30 20.46 -2.44
C TYR A 493 72.00 20.51 -1.07
N ILE A 494 71.69 19.60 -0.15
CA ILE A 494 72.20 19.58 1.23
C ILE A 494 73.63 19.04 1.34
N ASP A 495 74.06 18.13 0.46
CA ASP A 495 75.41 17.52 0.51
C ASP A 495 76.55 18.57 0.58
N ASN A 496 77.68 18.27 1.21
CA ASN A 496 78.75 19.25 1.49
C ASN A 496 79.92 19.19 0.47
N VAL A 497 79.61 18.86 -0.78
CA VAL A 497 80.57 18.84 -1.91
C VAL A 497 80.76 20.21 -2.56
N ARG A 498 81.85 20.32 -3.34
CA ARG A 498 82.20 21.49 -4.15
C ARG A 498 81.07 21.89 -5.10
N ARG A 499 80.90 23.19 -5.32
CA ARG A 499 79.87 23.74 -6.23
C ARG A 499 79.93 23.11 -7.63
N SER A 500 81.11 23.03 -8.23
CA SER A 500 81.29 22.43 -9.57
C SER A 500 80.79 20.97 -9.66
N GLU A 501 80.85 20.21 -8.56
CA GLU A 501 80.31 18.85 -8.49
C GLU A 501 78.79 18.85 -8.27
N LYS A 502 78.26 19.68 -7.37
CA LYS A 502 76.80 19.85 -7.17
C LYS A 502 76.08 20.21 -8.47
N LEU A 503 76.60 21.21 -9.19
CA LEU A 503 76.02 21.66 -10.46
C LEU A 503 76.06 20.56 -11.52
N ASN A 504 77.08 19.70 -11.52
CA ASN A 504 77.12 18.52 -12.40
C ASN A 504 76.03 17.50 -12.01
N ARG A 505 75.86 17.20 -10.71
CA ARG A 505 74.81 16.29 -10.21
C ARG A 505 73.40 16.84 -10.52
N PHE A 506 73.13 18.13 -10.30
CA PHE A 506 71.87 18.75 -10.73
C PHE A 506 71.67 18.68 -12.25
N ASN A 507 72.69 18.96 -13.06
CA ASN A 507 72.61 18.83 -14.52
C ASN A 507 72.42 17.38 -15.01
N GLN A 508 72.70 16.37 -14.18
CA GLN A 508 72.33 14.97 -14.45
C GLN A 508 70.87 14.71 -14.11
N LEU A 509 70.38 15.19 -12.96
CA LEU A 509 68.96 15.07 -12.57
C LEU A 509 68.03 15.84 -13.53
N PHE A 510 68.40 17.03 -14.00
CA PHE A 510 67.63 17.78 -15.01
C PHE A 510 67.58 17.12 -16.40
N ARG A 511 68.39 16.08 -16.66
CA ARG A 511 68.28 15.26 -17.89
C ARG A 511 67.26 14.12 -17.75
N ALA A 512 66.65 13.93 -16.58
CA ALA A 512 65.57 12.98 -16.39
C ALA A 512 64.31 13.40 -17.19
N MET A 513 63.66 12.43 -17.83
CA MET A 513 62.50 12.68 -18.68
C MET A 513 61.29 13.16 -17.84
N PHE A 514 60.53 14.12 -18.38
CA PHE A 514 59.32 14.70 -17.79
C PHE A 514 59.49 15.58 -16.53
N ILE A 515 60.72 15.94 -16.14
CA ILE A 515 60.94 16.77 -14.94
C ILE A 515 60.22 18.13 -14.96
N ASP A 516 59.99 18.72 -16.14
CA ASP A 516 59.23 19.98 -16.28
C ASP A 516 57.75 19.88 -15.87
N ARG A 517 57.22 18.68 -15.63
CA ARG A 517 55.86 18.43 -15.09
C ARG A 517 55.84 18.24 -13.57
N HIS A 518 56.99 18.28 -12.90
CA HIS A 518 57.08 18.07 -11.47
C HIS A 518 56.61 19.31 -10.70
N PRO A 519 55.73 19.21 -9.67
CA PRO A 519 55.20 20.38 -8.97
C PRO A 519 56.30 21.27 -8.35
N ALA A 520 57.36 20.69 -7.79
CA ALA A 520 58.50 21.42 -7.24
C ALA A 520 59.55 21.91 -8.26
N TYR A 521 59.31 21.80 -9.58
CA TYR A 521 60.27 22.25 -10.61
C TYR A 521 60.74 23.72 -10.46
N PRO A 522 59.88 24.70 -10.09
CA PRO A 522 60.32 26.08 -9.87
C PRO A 522 61.32 26.24 -8.72
N LEU A 523 61.24 25.35 -7.72
CA LEU A 523 62.14 25.31 -6.57
C LEU A 523 63.49 24.67 -6.95
N TYR A 524 63.48 23.60 -7.76
CA TYR A 524 64.71 22.98 -8.26
C TYR A 524 65.58 23.96 -9.06
N ARG A 525 64.96 24.79 -9.91
CA ARG A 525 65.71 25.87 -10.59
C ARG A 525 66.26 26.89 -9.60
N HIS A 526 65.48 27.32 -8.61
CA HIS A 526 65.96 28.29 -7.62
C HIS A 526 67.15 27.75 -6.82
N TRP A 527 67.12 26.49 -6.40
CA TRP A 527 68.26 25.83 -5.74
C TRP A 527 69.48 25.67 -6.64
N TYR A 528 69.28 25.45 -7.95
CA TYR A 528 70.37 25.49 -8.93
C TYR A 528 70.97 26.91 -9.03
N ASP A 529 70.15 27.93 -9.19
CA ASP A 529 70.57 29.34 -9.29
C ASP A 529 71.32 29.79 -8.03
N LEU A 530 70.85 29.41 -6.83
CA LEU A 530 71.55 29.65 -5.57
C LEU A 530 72.90 28.92 -5.51
N THR A 531 72.95 27.67 -5.97
CA THR A 531 74.19 26.88 -6.01
C THR A 531 75.20 27.45 -7.01
N ASP A 532 74.74 28.04 -8.12
CA ASP A 532 75.61 28.70 -9.12
C ASP A 532 76.03 30.13 -8.73
N ASN A 533 75.39 30.73 -7.73
CA ASN A 533 75.86 31.97 -7.10
C ASN A 533 76.71 31.73 -5.83
N ALA A 534 76.85 30.48 -5.38
CA ALA A 534 77.67 30.11 -4.22
C ALA A 534 79.19 30.15 -4.51
N PRO A 535 80.04 30.38 -3.48
CA PRO A 535 81.48 30.22 -3.60
C PRO A 535 81.87 28.75 -3.87
N GLU A 536 82.99 28.53 -4.57
CA GLU A 536 83.41 27.18 -5.01
C GLU A 536 83.78 26.23 -3.85
N PHE A 537 84.17 26.79 -2.71
CA PHE A 537 84.48 26.06 -1.47
C PHE A 537 83.42 26.36 -0.41
N PRO A 538 82.86 25.34 0.28
CA PRO A 538 82.06 25.57 1.47
C PRO A 538 82.92 26.23 2.55
N ALA A 539 82.36 27.21 3.27
CA ALA A 539 83.06 27.88 4.35
C ALA A 539 83.38 26.90 5.50
N PRO A 540 84.56 26.98 6.14
CA PRO A 540 84.81 26.25 7.38
C PRO A 540 83.78 26.65 8.46
N PRO A 541 83.36 25.72 9.34
CA PRO A 541 82.43 26.04 10.42
C PRO A 541 83.11 26.91 11.50
N THR A 542 83.06 28.23 11.32
CA THR A 542 83.61 29.22 12.24
C THR A 542 82.57 29.65 13.28
N THR A 543 82.86 29.45 14.56
CA THR A 543 81.97 29.79 15.69
C THR A 543 82.08 31.26 16.14
N GLU A 544 82.18 32.20 15.20
CA GLU A 544 82.30 33.63 15.48
C GLU A 544 81.12 34.41 14.87
N PRO A 545 80.51 35.37 15.59
CA PRO A 545 79.40 36.16 15.05
C PRO A 545 79.92 37.20 14.05
N THR A 546 79.42 37.14 12.81
CA THR A 546 79.73 38.13 11.77
C THR A 546 79.29 39.53 12.20
N PRO A 547 80.15 40.56 12.10
CA PRO A 547 79.78 41.94 12.43
C PRO A 547 78.62 42.44 11.54
N ARG A 548 77.75 43.27 12.12
CA ARG A 548 76.87 44.13 11.32
C ARG A 548 77.66 45.32 10.80
N VAL A 549 77.36 45.72 9.57
CA VAL A 549 77.75 47.03 9.01
C VAL A 549 76.55 47.95 9.19
N ASP A 550 76.75 49.12 9.80
CA ASP A 550 75.69 50.12 9.94
C ASP A 550 75.46 50.87 8.61
N GLU A 551 74.19 51.11 8.28
CA GLU A 551 73.76 51.75 7.03
C GLU A 551 73.86 53.29 7.10
N ASP A 552 75.06 53.85 7.27
CA ASP A 552 75.29 55.31 7.25
C ASP A 552 76.68 55.69 6.71
N ALA A 553 76.85 55.66 5.37
CA ALA A 553 78.03 56.18 4.67
C ALA A 553 77.73 56.58 3.21
N GLU A 554 77.55 57.88 2.94
CA GLU A 554 77.48 58.41 1.57
C GLU A 554 78.82 58.25 0.82
N ILE A 555 78.78 57.77 -0.43
CA ILE A 555 79.91 57.84 -1.37
C ILE A 555 79.36 58.37 -2.71
N PRO A 556 79.93 59.45 -3.29
CA PRO A 556 79.21 60.30 -4.25
C PRO A 556 79.24 59.84 -5.71
N GLU A 557 78.25 60.32 -6.45
CA GLU A 557 78.04 60.12 -7.89
C GLU A 557 79.12 60.82 -8.75
N TYR A 558 79.67 60.11 -9.76
CA TYR A 558 80.60 60.67 -10.74
C TYR A 558 80.19 60.30 -12.18
N THR A 559 80.12 61.29 -13.06
CA THR A 559 79.63 61.18 -14.46
C THR A 559 80.72 61.46 -15.49
N TYR A 560 81.00 60.53 -16.44
CA TYR A 560 81.58 60.93 -17.74
C TYR A 560 81.39 59.98 -18.96
N LYS A 561 80.63 60.48 -19.95
CA LYS A 561 80.55 60.28 -21.43
C LYS A 561 81.34 59.18 -22.20
N GLY A 562 80.60 58.49 -23.09
CA GLY A 562 80.85 58.41 -24.56
C GLY A 562 81.72 57.26 -25.15
N SER A 563 81.63 56.87 -26.44
CA SER A 563 80.70 57.26 -27.55
C SER A 563 80.82 56.40 -28.84
N ARG A 564 79.72 56.26 -29.63
CA ARG A 564 79.61 55.85 -31.08
C ARG A 564 79.99 54.39 -31.46
N TYR A 565 79.32 53.70 -32.40
CA TYR A 565 78.95 54.09 -33.79
C TYR A 565 77.66 53.44 -34.38
N SER A 566 76.97 54.19 -35.27
CA SER A 566 76.06 53.88 -36.44
C SER A 566 75.18 52.60 -36.54
N TYR A 567 73.86 52.66 -36.83
CA TYR A 567 73.11 52.99 -38.10
C TYR A 567 73.25 51.90 -39.21
N GLU A 568 72.23 51.06 -39.56
CA GLU A 568 70.95 51.26 -40.34
C GLU A 568 71.10 51.15 -41.89
N PRO A 569 70.06 50.80 -42.71
CA PRO A 569 68.79 50.03 -42.50
C PRO A 569 68.39 49.11 -43.70
N GLU A 570 67.08 48.75 -43.83
CA GLU A 570 66.31 48.31 -45.04
C GLU A 570 66.55 46.88 -45.65
N GLU A 571 65.63 46.22 -46.39
CA GLU A 571 64.29 46.60 -46.94
C GLU A 571 63.23 45.42 -46.93
N VAL A 572 62.19 45.44 -47.78
CA VAL A 572 60.87 44.77 -47.60
C VAL A 572 60.55 43.62 -48.59
N ALA A 573 59.59 42.74 -48.24
CA ALA A 573 59.09 41.58 -49.03
C ALA A 573 58.12 41.93 -50.17
N PRO A 574 57.71 40.95 -51.04
CA PRO A 574 56.26 40.61 -51.08
C PRO A 574 55.83 39.17 -51.53
N SER A 575 54.52 38.91 -51.35
CA SER A 575 53.58 38.12 -52.19
C SER A 575 53.64 36.57 -52.35
N THR A 576 52.80 35.89 -51.54
CA THR A 576 51.69 34.97 -51.93
C THR A 576 51.74 34.00 -53.13
N GLY A 577 51.44 32.71 -52.87
CA GLY A 577 50.44 31.93 -53.63
C GLY A 577 50.87 30.59 -54.28
N GLY A 578 50.02 29.53 -54.20
CA GLY A 578 50.17 28.30 -55.00
C GLY A 578 49.69 26.99 -54.33
N THR A 579 48.73 26.29 -54.93
CA THR A 579 48.07 25.08 -54.35
C THR A 579 48.52 23.73 -54.96
N ARG A 580 48.19 22.61 -54.27
CA ARG A 580 47.97 21.21 -54.74
C ARG A 580 49.15 20.21 -54.89
N ALA A 581 49.29 19.39 -53.84
CA ALA A 581 49.13 17.92 -53.82
C ALA A 581 49.89 16.96 -54.77
N ARG A 582 50.58 15.94 -54.20
CA ARG A 582 50.19 14.50 -54.26
C ARG A 582 51.06 13.55 -53.40
N LEU A 583 50.48 12.40 -53.03
CA LEU A 583 51.07 11.17 -52.45
C LEU A 583 51.66 10.25 -53.57
N PRO A 584 52.47 9.18 -53.34
CA PRO A 584 52.31 8.15 -52.29
C PRO A 584 53.58 7.48 -51.68
N ARG A 585 53.36 6.45 -50.82
CA ARG A 585 54.34 5.47 -50.28
C ARG A 585 54.47 4.22 -51.19
N PRO A 586 55.50 3.37 -51.03
CA PRO A 586 55.33 2.05 -50.34
C PRO A 586 56.54 1.61 -49.43
N LEU A 587 56.32 0.97 -48.26
CA LEU A 587 56.48 -0.49 -47.94
C LEU A 587 57.96 -0.94 -47.75
N LEU A 588 58.45 -1.67 -46.73
CA LEU A 588 58.03 -2.82 -45.88
C LEU A 588 58.42 -2.59 -44.38
N ILE A 589 58.01 -3.32 -43.32
CA ILE A 589 57.12 -4.48 -43.06
C ILE A 589 57.63 -5.93 -43.32
N VAL A 590 58.25 -6.57 -42.30
CA VAL A 590 58.17 -8.02 -41.89
C VAL A 590 58.74 -8.14 -40.45
N GLY A 591 58.18 -8.98 -39.55
CA GLY A 591 58.78 -9.11 -38.20
C GLY A 591 58.22 -10.06 -37.12
N GLY A 592 57.01 -10.63 -37.21
CA GLY A 592 56.57 -11.64 -36.20
C GLY A 592 55.10 -12.05 -36.23
N LEU A 593 54.84 -13.37 -36.21
CA LEU A 593 53.48 -13.96 -36.11
C LEU A 593 53.46 -15.48 -35.78
N VAL A 594 54.11 -15.95 -34.70
CA VAL A 594 54.10 -17.40 -34.35
C VAL A 594 53.74 -17.72 -32.90
N VAL A 595 54.22 -16.96 -31.90
CA VAL A 595 54.12 -17.37 -30.48
C VAL A 595 52.72 -17.16 -29.87
N VAL A 596 51.95 -16.17 -30.34
CA VAL A 596 50.72 -15.72 -29.66
C VAL A 596 49.53 -16.69 -29.81
N ILE A 597 49.44 -17.44 -30.91
CA ILE A 597 48.29 -18.32 -31.18
C ILE A 597 48.30 -19.58 -30.31
N ALA A 598 49.47 -20.05 -29.87
CA ALA A 598 49.60 -21.27 -29.05
C ALA A 598 49.07 -21.11 -27.61
N LEU A 599 49.19 -19.92 -27.02
CA LEU A 599 48.79 -19.68 -25.62
C LEU A 599 47.26 -19.59 -25.43
N ILE A 600 46.53 -19.14 -26.46
CA ILE A 600 45.07 -18.97 -26.41
C ILE A 600 44.33 -20.32 -26.35
N ALA A 601 44.94 -21.39 -26.87
CA ALA A 601 44.35 -22.74 -26.90
C ALA A 601 44.41 -23.50 -25.56
N ILE A 602 45.24 -23.08 -24.61
CA ILE A 602 45.44 -23.79 -23.34
C ILE A 602 44.47 -23.27 -22.25
N VAL A 603 44.20 -21.97 -22.22
CA VAL A 603 43.32 -21.34 -21.20
C VAL A 603 41.86 -21.79 -21.37
N THR A 604 41.40 -21.99 -22.62
CA THR A 604 40.02 -22.40 -22.92
C THR A 604 39.70 -23.85 -22.56
N ALA A 605 40.70 -24.71 -22.35
CA ALA A 605 40.51 -26.12 -22.01
C ALA A 605 40.21 -26.36 -20.52
N VAL A 606 40.55 -25.42 -19.63
CA VAL A 606 40.43 -25.59 -18.17
C VAL A 606 39.07 -25.10 -17.63
N ALA A 607 38.36 -24.24 -18.38
CA ALA A 607 37.14 -23.58 -17.90
C ALA A 607 35.86 -24.46 -17.90
N ASN A 608 35.84 -25.57 -18.66
CA ASN A 608 34.61 -26.33 -18.97
C ASN A 608 34.67 -27.81 -18.51
N GLY A 609 35.20 -28.08 -17.32
CA GLY A 609 35.26 -29.43 -16.73
C GLY A 609 34.75 -29.47 -15.29
N SER A 610 33.62 -30.15 -15.05
CA SER A 610 33.02 -30.28 -13.71
C SER A 610 33.51 -31.53 -12.97
N GLY A 611 33.93 -31.37 -11.72
CA GLY A 611 34.26 -32.47 -10.82
C GLY A 611 35.14 -32.06 -9.64
N THR A 612 34.65 -32.20 -8.41
CA THR A 612 35.44 -32.02 -7.18
C THR A 612 36.21 -33.29 -6.83
N PRO A 613 37.38 -33.14 -6.17
CA PRO A 613 37.63 -33.95 -4.98
C PRO A 613 38.18 -33.13 -3.80
N ASN A 614 37.80 -33.52 -2.58
CA ASN A 614 38.33 -32.96 -1.33
C ASN A 614 39.78 -33.42 -1.07
N VAL A 615 40.58 -32.51 -0.50
CA VAL A 615 41.71 -32.87 0.39
C VAL A 615 41.63 -31.97 1.62
N ALA A 616 41.57 -32.57 2.81
CA ALA A 616 41.53 -31.85 4.08
C ALA A 616 42.94 -31.57 4.60
N LEU A 617 43.12 -30.45 5.31
CA LEU A 617 44.34 -30.13 6.05
C LEU A 617 44.00 -29.65 7.47
N THR A 618 44.74 -30.16 8.44
CA THR A 618 44.53 -29.93 9.87
C THR A 618 45.69 -29.12 10.46
N ILE A 619 45.39 -27.99 11.07
CA ILE A 619 46.29 -27.23 11.95
C ILE A 619 45.39 -26.75 13.11
N THR A 620 45.33 -27.45 14.25
CA THR A 620 46.34 -27.49 15.34
C THR A 620 46.45 -26.14 16.06
N ALA A 621 46.03 -26.11 17.32
CA ALA A 621 46.03 -24.92 18.16
C ALA A 621 47.35 -24.74 18.94
N THR A 622 47.67 -23.49 19.26
CA THR A 622 48.59 -23.07 20.34
C THR A 622 47.99 -21.85 21.02
N ALA A 623 48.13 -21.71 22.33
CA ALA A 623 47.50 -20.65 23.11
C ALA A 623 48.44 -20.04 24.17
N THR A 624 48.26 -18.73 24.40
CA THR A 624 48.64 -17.94 25.59
C THR A 624 47.79 -16.65 25.53
N THR A 625 47.06 -16.10 26.52
CA THR A 625 47.17 -16.00 28.00
C THR A 625 48.41 -15.22 28.48
N ASP A 626 48.34 -14.16 29.29
CA ASP A 626 47.23 -13.40 29.92
C ASP A 626 47.49 -11.87 29.73
N ASP A 627 46.74 -10.86 30.19
CA ASP A 627 45.69 -10.68 31.24
C ASP A 627 44.74 -9.50 30.76
N ALA A 628 43.80 -8.84 31.45
CA ALA A 628 43.51 -8.71 32.88
C ALA A 628 42.06 -8.30 33.24
N THR A 629 41.78 -8.40 34.54
CA THR A 629 40.67 -7.85 35.36
C THR A 629 40.42 -6.33 35.19
N THR A 630 39.28 -5.69 35.47
CA THR A 630 37.93 -6.05 36.02
C THR A 630 36.94 -4.94 35.53
N GLN A 631 35.60 -4.96 35.66
CA GLN A 631 34.72 -5.36 36.77
C GLN A 631 33.25 -5.41 36.27
N ALA A 632 32.40 -6.31 36.79
CA ALA A 632 30.94 -6.28 36.56
C ALA A 632 30.19 -6.85 37.78
N ALA A 633 29.05 -6.27 38.15
CA ALA A 633 28.31 -6.61 39.37
C ALA A 633 27.06 -7.47 39.11
N LEU A 634 26.69 -8.33 40.07
CA LEU A 634 25.54 -9.22 39.98
C LEU A 634 24.26 -8.58 40.55
N VAL A 635 23.12 -8.86 39.92
CA VAL A 635 21.77 -8.92 40.53
C VAL A 635 21.07 -10.16 39.95
N PRO A 636 20.38 -11.01 40.74
CA PRO A 636 20.13 -12.40 40.35
C PRO A 636 18.78 -12.68 39.65
N THR A 637 18.75 -13.78 38.89
CA THR A 637 17.53 -14.43 38.37
C THR A 637 16.68 -15.02 39.49
N ALA A 638 15.37 -14.78 39.48
CA ALA A 638 14.41 -15.47 40.32
C ALA A 638 13.78 -16.67 39.58
N THR A 639 13.93 -17.87 40.12
CA THR A 639 13.32 -19.11 39.59
C THR A 639 12.13 -19.50 40.46
N THR A 640 10.92 -19.47 39.92
CA THR A 640 9.71 -19.89 40.65
C THR A 640 9.37 -21.35 40.37
N THR A 641 9.81 -22.25 41.25
CA THR A 641 9.34 -23.64 41.30
C THR A 641 7.95 -23.72 41.92
N ILE A 642 7.05 -24.55 41.35
CA ILE A 642 5.78 -24.96 41.97
C ILE A 642 5.72 -26.50 41.92
N ASP A 643 5.33 -27.12 43.04
CA ASP A 643 5.43 -28.56 43.30
C ASP A 643 4.11 -29.31 42.96
N PRO A 644 4.11 -30.60 42.55
CA PRO A 644 2.95 -31.21 41.90
C PRO A 644 2.13 -32.19 42.77
N SER A 645 0.83 -31.94 42.89
CA SER A 645 -0.25 -32.94 43.03
C SER A 645 -1.60 -32.21 42.77
N VAL A 646 -2.67 -32.79 42.23
CA VAL A 646 -3.20 -34.18 42.25
C VAL A 646 -3.79 -34.53 40.86
N GLY A 647 -3.70 -35.81 40.41
CA GLY A 647 -4.39 -36.32 39.20
C GLY A 647 -5.89 -36.56 39.44
N THR A 648 -6.78 -36.73 38.45
CA THR A 648 -6.71 -37.43 37.15
C THR A 648 -7.67 -36.75 36.15
N GLY A 649 -7.57 -36.87 34.81
CA GLY A 649 -6.83 -37.82 33.97
C GLY A 649 -7.79 -38.69 33.14
N LEU A 650 -7.95 -38.40 31.84
CA LEU A 650 -8.63 -39.24 30.85
C LEU A 650 -8.15 -38.89 29.43
N ASN A 651 -8.08 -39.88 28.54
CA ASN A 651 -7.52 -39.76 27.18
C ASN A 651 -8.59 -39.71 26.08
N SER A 652 -8.20 -39.18 24.92
CA SER A 652 -8.96 -39.22 23.67
C SER A 652 -9.12 -40.65 23.11
N GLN A 653 -10.27 -40.98 22.54
CA GLN A 653 -10.35 -41.91 21.39
C GLN A 653 -11.64 -41.78 20.58
N LEU A 654 -11.61 -42.29 19.35
CA LEU A 654 -12.67 -42.20 18.33
C LEU A 654 -13.81 -43.20 18.58
N ALA A 655 -15.03 -42.83 18.19
CA ALA A 655 -16.05 -43.78 17.72
C ALA A 655 -17.02 -43.10 16.74
N SER A 656 -17.36 -43.78 15.64
CA SER A 656 -18.41 -43.37 14.69
C SER A 656 -19.76 -43.96 15.10
N PRO A 657 -20.90 -43.31 14.81
CA PRO A 657 -22.22 -43.89 15.08
C PRO A 657 -22.61 -44.92 14.00
N THR A 658 -22.92 -46.15 14.42
CA THR A 658 -23.51 -47.19 13.55
C THR A 658 -24.83 -47.69 14.13
N LEU A 659 -25.86 -47.61 13.28
CA LEU A 659 -27.27 -48.03 13.34
C LEU A 659 -27.73 -49.23 14.21
N LEU A 660 -29.04 -49.17 14.58
CA LEU A 660 -30.01 -50.26 14.92
C LEU A 660 -29.92 -50.92 16.33
N PRO A 661 -30.97 -51.61 16.84
CA PRO A 661 -32.28 -51.99 16.24
C PRO A 661 -33.54 -51.54 17.06
N VAL A 662 -34.69 -52.24 16.89
CA VAL A 662 -36.07 -51.85 17.29
C VAL A 662 -36.74 -52.93 18.18
N LEU A 663 -37.90 -52.60 18.80
CA LEU A 663 -38.90 -53.42 19.56
C LEU A 663 -38.70 -53.46 21.09
N GLY A 664 -39.74 -53.32 21.94
CA GLY A 664 -41.13 -52.89 21.69
C GLY A 664 -42.12 -53.07 22.87
N ALA A 665 -43.20 -52.26 22.88
CA ALA A 665 -44.47 -52.35 23.66
C ALA A 665 -44.48 -52.26 25.22
N GLY A 666 -45.42 -51.47 25.79
CA GLY A 666 -45.77 -51.52 27.23
C GLY A 666 -46.37 -50.26 27.89
N ASP A 667 -47.64 -49.95 27.61
CA ASP A 667 -48.60 -49.08 28.37
C ASP A 667 -48.31 -47.60 28.76
N GLN A 668 -49.39 -46.84 28.96
CA GLN A 668 -49.42 -45.44 29.46
C GLN A 668 -49.70 -45.36 30.98
N PRO A 669 -49.46 -44.19 31.63
CA PRO A 669 -50.53 -43.19 31.75
C PRO A 669 -50.10 -41.72 31.53
N THR A 670 -51.02 -40.91 30.99
CA THR A 670 -50.90 -39.45 30.81
C THR A 670 -50.91 -38.68 32.15
N ALA A 671 -50.14 -37.57 32.23
CA ALA A 671 -50.28 -36.57 33.29
C ALA A 671 -50.24 -35.13 32.73
N THR A 672 -51.16 -34.28 33.19
CA THR A 672 -51.46 -32.94 32.64
C THR A 672 -50.47 -31.86 33.10
N LEU A 673 -50.10 -30.95 32.19
CA LEU A 673 -49.44 -29.68 32.53
C LEU A 673 -50.47 -28.54 32.66
N LEU A 674 -50.38 -27.75 33.73
CA LEU A 674 -51.19 -26.54 33.90
C LEU A 674 -50.47 -25.32 33.29
N PRO A 675 -51.17 -24.45 32.52
CA PRO A 675 -50.63 -23.17 32.08
C PRO A 675 -50.80 -22.10 33.18
N SER A 676 -49.69 -21.48 33.61
CA SER A 676 -49.73 -20.30 34.48
C SER A 676 -49.87 -19.02 33.66
N ALA A 677 -51.06 -18.42 33.66
CA ALA A 677 -51.29 -17.10 33.11
C ALA A 677 -51.15 -16.00 34.19
N SER A 678 -50.57 -14.86 33.81
CA SER A 678 -50.62 -13.60 34.56
C SER A 678 -51.02 -12.46 33.63
N PRO A 679 -51.82 -11.47 34.05
CA PRO A 679 -52.52 -10.57 33.12
C PRO A 679 -51.78 -9.24 32.91
N GLN A 680 -51.79 -8.74 31.67
CA GLN A 680 -51.38 -7.36 31.35
C GLN A 680 -52.62 -6.46 31.21
N PRO A 681 -52.64 -5.22 31.77
CA PRO A 681 -53.84 -4.38 31.74
C PRO A 681 -54.19 -3.83 30.35
N SER A 682 -55.49 -3.73 30.07
CA SER A 682 -56.06 -3.08 28.89
C SER A 682 -56.16 -1.56 29.05
N LEU A 683 -55.92 -0.80 27.96
CA LEU A 683 -56.32 0.60 27.83
C LEU A 683 -57.24 0.80 26.61
N GLN A 684 -57.96 1.92 26.62
CA GLN A 684 -59.29 2.06 26.01
C GLN A 684 -59.28 2.93 24.72
N PRO A 685 -60.06 2.58 23.68
CA PRO A 685 -60.12 3.38 22.45
C PRO A 685 -61.04 4.62 22.59
N PRO A 686 -60.70 5.75 21.91
CA PRO A 686 -61.58 6.92 21.79
C PRO A 686 -62.72 6.72 20.76
N PRO A 687 -63.81 7.52 20.81
CA PRO A 687 -65.09 7.20 20.17
C PRO A 687 -65.30 7.73 18.72
N LEU A 688 -66.37 7.22 18.07
CA LEU A 688 -66.83 7.54 16.71
C LEU A 688 -68.11 8.40 16.69
N THR A 689 -68.11 9.49 15.92
CA THR A 689 -69.29 10.26 15.42
C THR A 689 -68.85 11.23 14.30
N ALA A 690 -69.57 11.58 13.23
CA ALA A 690 -70.67 10.95 12.48
C ALA A 690 -70.91 11.72 11.13
N PHE A 691 -71.35 11.02 10.06
CA PHE A 691 -72.05 11.39 8.78
C PHE A 691 -72.41 12.86 8.43
N ALA A 692 -72.51 13.34 7.16
CA ALA A 692 -72.22 12.90 5.75
C ALA A 692 -72.09 14.21 4.86
N PRO A 693 -72.37 14.38 3.52
CA PRO A 693 -72.96 13.55 2.41
C PRO A 693 -71.90 12.78 1.56
N THR A 694 -71.99 12.31 0.28
CA THR A 694 -72.77 12.58 -0.98
C THR A 694 -72.32 13.83 -1.79
N ASP A 695 -72.35 13.91 -3.14
CA ASP A 695 -72.90 13.07 -4.25
C ASP A 695 -71.86 12.71 -5.35
N ALA A 696 -72.24 11.86 -6.32
CA ALA A 696 -71.44 11.42 -7.51
C ALA A 696 -71.79 12.23 -8.80
N PRO A 697 -71.20 12.06 -10.02
CA PRO A 697 -70.87 10.83 -10.78
C PRO A 697 -69.43 10.86 -11.41
N THR A 698 -69.13 10.28 -12.60
CA THR A 698 -68.99 8.85 -13.02
C THR A 698 -68.58 8.80 -14.52
N ASP A 699 -67.71 7.85 -14.92
CA ASP A 699 -67.23 7.54 -16.30
C ASP A 699 -66.46 8.66 -17.05
N VAL A 700 -65.66 8.43 -18.13
CA VAL A 700 -65.48 7.27 -19.04
C VAL A 700 -63.98 7.09 -19.44
N LEU A 701 -63.62 5.95 -20.05
CA LEU A 701 -62.30 5.71 -20.67
C LEU A 701 -62.08 6.49 -21.99
N SER A 702 -60.81 6.82 -22.33
CA SER A 702 -60.13 6.35 -23.57
C SER A 702 -58.69 6.88 -23.74
N SER A 703 -57.87 6.16 -24.52
CA SER A 703 -56.50 6.53 -24.87
C SER A 703 -56.40 7.53 -26.03
N SER A 704 -55.33 8.33 -26.11
CA SER A 704 -54.58 8.52 -27.37
C SER A 704 -53.24 9.25 -27.17
N THR A 705 -52.29 8.95 -28.07
CA THR A 705 -50.96 9.56 -28.15
C THR A 705 -50.98 10.88 -28.94
N PRO A 706 -50.20 11.92 -28.56
CA PRO A 706 -49.89 13.04 -29.44
C PRO A 706 -48.57 12.80 -30.22
N THR A 707 -48.62 12.98 -31.55
CA THR A 707 -47.47 12.86 -32.46
C THR A 707 -46.81 14.22 -32.73
N ILE A 708 -45.53 14.20 -33.11
CA ILE A 708 -44.73 15.38 -33.48
C ILE A 708 -45.33 16.10 -34.71
N THR A 709 -45.39 17.43 -34.68
CA THR A 709 -45.67 18.29 -35.86
C THR A 709 -44.59 19.37 -35.98
N LEU A 710 -44.21 19.75 -37.21
CA LEU A 710 -43.14 20.71 -37.54
C LEU A 710 -43.63 21.87 -38.42
N SER A 711 -42.76 22.87 -38.60
CA SER A 711 -42.74 23.86 -39.71
C SER A 711 -43.56 25.18 -39.51
N PRO A 712 -43.28 26.29 -40.24
CA PRO A 712 -42.05 27.10 -40.08
C PRO A 712 -42.27 28.64 -40.19
N THR A 713 -41.21 29.39 -40.54
CA THR A 713 -41.15 30.77 -41.15
C THR A 713 -41.19 32.01 -40.20
N PRO A 714 -40.59 33.18 -40.57
CA PRO A 714 -39.52 33.77 -39.73
C PRO A 714 -39.51 35.33 -39.62
N SER A 715 -38.33 35.91 -39.34
CA SER A 715 -38.01 37.35 -39.23
C SER A 715 -38.41 37.99 -37.88
N ILE A 716 -37.68 38.95 -37.29
CA ILE A 716 -36.68 39.91 -37.81
C ILE A 716 -35.46 40.06 -36.86
N THR A 717 -34.30 40.42 -37.42
CA THR A 717 -33.05 40.71 -36.67
C THR A 717 -32.85 42.20 -36.43
N PRO A 718 -32.47 42.60 -35.20
CA PRO A 718 -31.61 43.78 -34.99
C PRO A 718 -30.27 43.44 -34.32
N THR A 719 -29.26 44.25 -34.67
CA THR A 719 -27.82 44.26 -34.33
C THR A 719 -27.47 44.06 -32.83
N PRO A 720 -26.34 43.39 -32.49
CA PRO A 720 -25.94 43.15 -31.10
C PRO A 720 -25.34 44.37 -30.40
N THR A 721 -25.61 44.50 -29.09
CA THR A 721 -24.88 45.38 -28.16
C THR A 721 -24.14 44.51 -27.15
N THR A 722 -22.81 44.53 -27.19
CA THR A 722 -21.96 43.72 -26.29
C THR A 722 -21.82 44.35 -24.91
N ILE A 723 -22.62 43.90 -23.95
CA ILE A 723 -22.27 43.99 -22.53
C ILE A 723 -22.41 42.57 -21.94
N PRO A 724 -21.31 41.89 -21.60
CA PRO A 724 -21.39 40.61 -20.88
C PRO A 724 -21.78 40.90 -19.42
N SER A 725 -23.10 41.02 -19.18
CA SER A 725 -23.63 40.86 -17.83
C SER A 725 -23.28 39.44 -17.37
N PRO A 726 -22.62 39.23 -16.21
CA PRO A 726 -22.28 37.90 -15.76
C PRO A 726 -23.57 37.14 -15.44
N THR A 727 -23.92 36.19 -16.31
CA THR A 727 -24.99 35.24 -16.04
C THR A 727 -24.59 34.45 -14.79
N ASN A 728 -25.28 34.71 -13.67
CA ASN A 728 -25.16 33.89 -12.48
C ASN A 728 -25.56 32.45 -12.85
N THR A 729 -24.56 31.59 -13.03
CA THR A 729 -24.75 30.14 -13.19
C THR A 729 -25.60 29.66 -12.03
N PRO A 730 -26.71 28.92 -12.27
CA PRO A 730 -27.55 28.45 -11.17
C PRO A 730 -26.73 27.54 -10.26
N THR A 731 -26.52 27.99 -9.01
CA THR A 731 -25.98 27.17 -7.93
C THR A 731 -26.80 25.88 -7.85
N PRO A 732 -26.17 24.69 -7.74
CA PRO A 732 -26.91 23.43 -7.67
C PRO A 732 -27.91 23.47 -6.51
N THR A 733 -29.19 23.30 -6.83
CA THR A 733 -30.28 23.38 -5.84
C THR A 733 -30.14 22.24 -4.85
N LEU A 734 -29.72 22.56 -3.62
CA LEU A 734 -29.62 21.57 -2.54
C LEU A 734 -30.99 20.93 -2.28
N PRO A 735 -31.04 19.61 -1.98
CA PRO A 735 -32.31 18.95 -1.69
C PRO A 735 -32.95 19.54 -0.42
N PRO A 736 -34.30 19.52 -0.27
CA PRO A 736 -34.99 20.18 0.85
C PRO A 736 -34.54 19.72 2.25
N GLN A 737 -34.14 18.46 2.38
CA GLN A 737 -33.59 17.86 3.61
C GLN A 737 -32.09 18.13 3.84
N GLY A 738 -31.43 18.87 2.94
CA GLY A 738 -29.98 19.05 2.90
C GLY A 738 -29.23 17.79 2.46
N LEU A 739 -27.91 17.91 2.26
CA LEU A 739 -27.05 16.77 1.95
C LEU A 739 -26.88 15.87 3.17
N GLN A 740 -26.83 14.56 2.93
CA GLN A 740 -26.72 13.50 3.96
C GLN A 740 -25.46 12.65 3.70
N GLY A 741 -25.12 11.76 4.64
CA GLY A 741 -23.98 10.86 4.50
C GLY A 741 -22.62 11.54 4.64
N PRO A 742 -21.51 10.90 4.21
CA PRO A 742 -20.17 11.44 4.31
C PRO A 742 -19.91 12.57 3.30
N GLN A 743 -19.38 13.68 3.78
CA GLN A 743 -19.05 14.89 3.02
C GLN A 743 -17.61 15.31 3.34
N ASN A 744 -16.78 15.51 2.31
CA ASN A 744 -15.40 15.98 2.48
C ASN A 744 -15.37 17.52 2.53
N LEU A 745 -14.75 18.07 3.56
CA LEU A 745 -14.59 19.52 3.74
C LEU A 745 -13.51 20.10 2.83
N LEU A 746 -12.43 19.36 2.58
CA LEU A 746 -11.29 19.83 1.77
C LEU A 746 -11.70 20.11 0.31
N THR A 747 -12.69 19.35 -0.21
CA THR A 747 -13.28 19.60 -1.54
C THR A 747 -14.20 20.80 -1.59
N VAL A 748 -14.77 21.25 -0.46
CA VAL A 748 -15.45 22.55 -0.37
C VAL A 748 -14.42 23.68 -0.38
N PHE A 749 -13.32 23.51 0.36
CA PHE A 749 -12.27 24.53 0.46
C PHE A 749 -11.56 24.76 -0.87
N ASP A 750 -11.34 23.70 -1.67
CA ASP A 750 -10.85 23.79 -3.05
C ASP A 750 -11.75 24.62 -3.98
N GLY A 751 -13.03 24.77 -3.64
CA GLY A 751 -14.02 25.58 -4.40
C GLY A 751 -14.26 26.98 -3.86
N LEU A 752 -13.59 27.40 -2.76
CA LEU A 752 -13.77 28.73 -2.19
C LEU A 752 -12.97 29.82 -2.93
N PRO A 753 -13.57 30.98 -3.23
CA PRO A 753 -12.81 32.18 -3.57
C PRO A 753 -11.88 32.57 -2.41
N LYS A 754 -10.60 32.84 -2.69
CA LYS A 754 -9.58 33.16 -1.67
C LYS A 754 -9.92 34.34 -0.75
N ALA A 755 -10.78 35.25 -1.20
CA ALA A 755 -11.27 36.39 -0.41
C ALA A 755 -12.44 36.03 0.54
N SER A 756 -12.85 34.76 0.60
CA SER A 756 -13.94 34.23 1.42
C SER A 756 -13.56 33.00 2.25
N GLU A 757 -12.27 32.65 2.30
CA GLU A 757 -11.74 31.65 3.23
C GLU A 757 -11.90 32.17 4.68
N PRO A 758 -12.53 31.42 5.61
CA PRO A 758 -12.84 31.90 6.97
C PRO A 758 -11.65 31.79 7.96
N TRP A 759 -10.43 31.63 7.47
CA TRP A 759 -9.19 31.43 8.24
C TRP A 759 -8.05 32.28 7.68
N ASP A 760 -6.96 32.41 8.43
CA ASP A 760 -5.74 33.02 7.90
C ASP A 760 -5.07 32.08 6.89
N VAL A 761 -5.01 32.51 5.63
CA VAL A 761 -4.39 31.79 4.50
C VAL A 761 -2.89 31.55 4.66
N ASN A 762 -2.22 32.22 5.61
CA ASN A 762 -0.83 31.95 5.96
C ASN A 762 -0.70 30.80 6.98
N GLN A 763 -1.79 30.47 7.67
CA GLN A 763 -1.84 29.50 8.77
C GLN A 763 -2.53 28.18 8.36
N PHE A 764 -3.46 28.23 7.41
CA PHE A 764 -4.05 27.06 6.76
C PHE A 764 -4.17 27.27 5.25
N PHE A 765 -3.47 26.45 4.45
CA PHE A 765 -3.49 26.54 2.98
C PHE A 765 -3.12 25.23 2.29
N LYS A 766 -3.57 25.08 1.04
CA LYS A 766 -3.22 23.92 0.20
C LYS A 766 -1.81 24.05 -0.37
N VAL A 767 -0.96 23.06 -0.06
CA VAL A 767 0.33 22.85 -0.71
C VAL A 767 0.13 21.88 -1.86
N VAL A 768 0.60 22.25 -3.05
CA VAL A 768 0.63 21.40 -4.25
C VAL A 768 2.08 21.17 -4.62
N THR A 769 2.51 19.90 -4.57
CA THR A 769 3.83 19.47 -5.07
C THR A 769 3.64 18.66 -6.36
N LEU A 770 4.75 18.39 -7.07
CA LEU A 770 4.74 17.55 -8.28
C LEU A 770 4.12 16.15 -8.06
N ASN A 771 4.19 15.62 -6.84
CA ASN A 771 3.81 14.24 -6.54
C ASN A 771 2.51 14.12 -5.72
N GLN A 772 2.22 15.06 -4.81
CA GLN A 772 1.06 15.02 -3.90
C GLN A 772 0.56 16.44 -3.56
N SER A 773 -0.74 16.57 -3.26
CA SER A 773 -1.31 17.78 -2.66
C SER A 773 -1.91 17.50 -1.29
N TYR A 774 -1.72 18.41 -0.35
CA TYR A 774 -2.19 18.31 1.04
C TYR A 774 -2.49 19.71 1.59
N TRP A 775 -3.31 19.81 2.62
CA TRP A 775 -3.52 21.06 3.34
C TRP A 775 -2.51 21.17 4.49
N ARG A 776 -1.77 22.27 4.56
CA ARG A 776 -0.81 22.58 5.63
C ARG A 776 -1.53 23.40 6.69
N LEU A 777 -1.38 23.00 7.96
CA LEU A 777 -1.84 23.73 9.15
C LEU A 777 -0.65 24.05 10.05
N GLY A 778 -0.46 25.32 10.41
CA GLY A 778 0.55 25.78 11.36
C GLY A 778 1.53 26.82 10.82
N SER A 779 1.97 27.70 11.72
CA SER A 779 2.91 28.81 11.44
C SER A 779 4.34 28.49 11.85
N GLU A 780 5.30 28.96 11.07
CA GLU A 780 6.74 28.95 11.40
C GLU A 780 7.11 30.02 12.44
N THR A 781 6.29 31.05 12.59
CA THR A 781 6.44 32.12 13.59
C THR A 781 5.55 31.90 14.80
N THR A 782 6.00 32.35 15.97
CA THR A 782 5.21 32.39 17.20
C THR A 782 4.25 33.58 17.15
N GLY A 783 2.94 33.32 17.07
CA GLY A 783 1.90 34.35 17.18
C GLY A 783 1.42 34.57 18.62
N ASP A 784 0.58 35.59 18.83
CA ASP A 784 0.09 36.05 20.15
C ASP A 784 -0.72 35.02 20.97
N LYS A 785 -1.04 33.86 20.39
CA LYS A 785 -1.80 32.78 21.03
C LYS A 785 -0.97 31.50 21.06
N ASP A 786 -1.00 30.78 22.19
CA ASP A 786 -0.25 29.52 22.37
C ASP A 786 -0.73 28.39 21.44
N THR A 787 -2.03 28.36 21.14
CA THR A 787 -2.68 27.41 20.23
C THR A 787 -3.31 28.13 19.05
N LEU A 788 -3.09 27.61 17.85
CA LEU A 788 -3.86 27.93 16.66
C LEU A 788 -5.11 27.03 16.60
N PHE A 789 -6.27 27.63 16.40
CA PHE A 789 -7.54 26.95 16.17
C PHE A 789 -8.09 27.28 14.77
N LEU A 790 -8.57 26.25 14.06
CA LEU A 790 -9.18 26.33 12.74
C LEU A 790 -10.66 25.86 12.83
N PRO A 791 -11.59 26.73 13.27
CA PRO A 791 -13.02 26.40 13.33
C PRO A 791 -13.69 26.58 11.96
N ILE A 792 -14.54 25.64 11.56
CA ILE A 792 -15.33 25.74 10.32
C ILE A 792 -16.68 26.38 10.62
N PRO A 793 -17.01 27.58 10.10
CA PRO A 793 -18.23 28.28 10.49
C PRO A 793 -19.51 27.53 10.11
N ALA A 794 -20.50 27.53 11.01
CA ALA A 794 -21.81 26.93 10.75
C ALA A 794 -22.50 27.50 9.49
N ALA A 795 -22.28 28.78 9.17
CA ALA A 795 -22.78 29.41 7.94
C ALA A 795 -22.16 28.82 6.65
N LEU A 796 -20.90 28.39 6.68
CA LEU A 796 -20.25 27.71 5.55
C LEU A 796 -20.85 26.30 5.37
N LEU A 797 -21.02 25.57 6.48
CA LEU A 797 -21.68 24.26 6.46
C LEU A 797 -23.11 24.37 5.92
N GLU A 798 -23.86 25.40 6.29
CA GLU A 798 -25.21 25.62 5.79
C GLU A 798 -25.23 25.98 4.29
N THR A 799 -24.28 26.80 3.83
CA THR A 799 -24.18 27.21 2.42
C THR A 799 -23.93 26.03 1.48
N TYR A 800 -23.13 25.04 1.91
CA TYR A 800 -22.75 23.90 1.06
C TYR A 800 -23.56 22.62 1.32
N TYR A 801 -24.16 22.44 2.51
CA TYR A 801 -24.87 21.21 2.87
C TYR A 801 -26.35 21.42 3.28
N GLY A 802 -26.74 22.62 3.67
CA GLY A 802 -28.12 23.03 3.94
C GLY A 802 -28.84 22.33 5.09
N ASN A 803 -30.08 22.78 5.35
CA ASN A 803 -31.00 22.24 6.35
C ASN A 803 -30.36 22.07 7.76
N ASN A 804 -29.88 23.18 8.32
CA ASN A 804 -29.19 23.26 9.61
C ASN A 804 -28.06 22.22 9.74
N ALA A 805 -27.14 22.20 8.79
CA ALA A 805 -26.10 21.18 8.65
C ALA A 805 -25.26 20.98 9.93
N ALA A 806 -24.97 22.06 10.67
CA ALA A 806 -24.26 22.02 11.94
C ALA A 806 -24.96 21.19 13.04
N SER A 807 -26.30 21.11 13.04
CA SER A 807 -27.05 20.24 13.95
C SER A 807 -26.99 18.75 13.53
N ARG A 808 -26.81 18.48 12.23
CA ARG A 808 -26.89 17.13 11.64
C ARG A 808 -25.58 16.35 11.64
N ILE A 809 -24.46 16.94 12.12
CA ILE A 809 -23.17 16.24 12.25
C ILE A 809 -23.29 15.10 13.28
N ARG A 810 -23.10 13.86 12.80
CA ARG A 810 -23.04 12.63 13.60
C ARG A 810 -21.61 12.15 13.83
N ARG A 811 -20.72 12.31 12.84
CA ARG A 811 -19.32 11.86 12.89
C ARG A 811 -18.42 12.89 12.23
N VAL A 812 -17.23 13.08 12.78
CA VAL A 812 -16.13 13.84 12.16
C VAL A 812 -14.90 12.95 12.15
N GLU A 813 -14.20 12.92 11.03
CA GLU A 813 -13.02 12.08 10.83
C GLU A 813 -11.94 12.87 10.10
N VAL A 814 -10.70 12.78 10.59
CA VAL A 814 -9.58 13.57 10.09
C VAL A 814 -8.27 12.79 10.23
N GLU A 815 -7.41 12.88 9.22
CA GLU A 815 -6.06 12.32 9.24
C GLU A 815 -5.04 13.47 9.37
N LEU A 816 -4.29 13.47 10.47
CA LEU A 816 -3.31 14.50 10.80
C LEU A 816 -1.90 13.88 10.83
N THR A 817 -1.00 14.42 10.01
CA THR A 817 0.42 14.02 9.98
C THR A 817 1.30 15.17 10.47
N LEU A 818 2.14 14.94 11.46
CA LEU A 818 3.14 15.94 11.86
C LEU A 818 4.23 16.00 10.79
N THR A 819 4.27 17.08 10.02
CA THR A 819 5.21 17.27 8.90
C THR A 819 6.59 17.66 9.41
N THR A 820 6.65 18.60 10.38
CA THR A 820 7.88 19.03 11.04
C THR A 820 7.56 19.88 12.28
N PHE A 821 8.54 20.07 13.17
CA PHE A 821 8.53 21.11 14.19
C PHE A 821 9.93 21.73 14.33
N ASN A 822 10.02 22.96 14.84
CA ASN A 822 11.30 23.65 15.04
C ASN A 822 11.86 23.43 16.46
N PRO A 823 12.86 22.54 16.67
CA PRO A 823 13.39 22.23 18.00
C PRO A 823 14.17 23.40 18.65
N ALA A 824 14.49 24.46 17.91
CA ALA A 824 15.10 25.68 18.45
C ALA A 824 14.07 26.68 19.02
N VAL A 825 12.77 26.45 18.76
CA VAL A 825 11.66 27.29 19.25
C VAL A 825 10.79 26.53 20.27
N ILE A 826 10.65 25.21 20.11
CA ILE A 826 9.77 24.39 20.95
C ILE A 826 10.36 23.01 21.24
N SER A 827 10.28 22.57 22.51
CA SER A 827 10.72 21.24 22.91
C SER A 827 9.72 20.15 22.50
N ALA A 828 10.20 18.93 22.28
CA ALA A 828 9.38 17.85 21.73
C ALA A 828 8.14 17.51 22.59
N ASP A 829 8.21 17.68 23.90
CA ASP A 829 7.11 17.46 24.85
C ASP A 829 6.03 18.56 24.82
N GLN A 830 6.33 19.74 24.26
CA GLN A 830 5.41 20.86 24.08
C GLN A 830 4.68 20.83 22.73
N VAL A 831 5.11 19.98 21.79
CA VAL A 831 4.48 19.83 20.47
C VAL A 831 3.16 19.06 20.60
N TYR A 832 2.04 19.76 20.44
CA TYR A 832 0.70 19.15 20.42
C TYR A 832 -0.17 19.64 19.25
N PHE A 833 -1.09 18.80 18.83
CA PHE A 833 -2.10 19.07 17.80
C PHE A 833 -3.30 18.13 17.95
N GLY A 834 -4.37 18.36 17.20
CA GLY A 834 -5.52 17.46 17.22
C GLY A 834 -6.76 18.01 16.54
N ALA A 835 -7.88 17.38 16.87
CA ALA A 835 -9.18 17.71 16.32
C ALA A 835 -10.27 17.55 17.38
N MET A 836 -11.26 18.44 17.34
CA MET A 836 -12.36 18.49 18.29
C MET A 836 -13.65 18.99 17.63
N LEU A 837 -14.76 18.69 18.28
CA LEU A 837 -16.04 19.34 18.07
C LEU A 837 -16.16 20.51 19.05
N GLN A 838 -16.79 21.60 18.61
CA GLN A 838 -17.09 22.78 19.41
C GLN A 838 -18.59 23.11 19.28
N ASP A 839 -19.23 23.53 20.37
CA ASP A 839 -20.62 24.01 20.32
C ASP A 839 -20.67 25.36 19.60
N ALA A 840 -21.50 25.49 18.56
CA ALA A 840 -21.56 26.68 17.74
C ALA A 840 -22.13 27.91 18.48
N SER A 841 -22.76 27.69 19.64
CA SER A 841 -23.32 28.75 20.52
C SER A 841 -22.41 29.05 21.71
N ASP A 842 -21.49 28.15 22.07
CA ASP A 842 -20.60 28.27 23.23
C ASP A 842 -19.20 27.72 22.90
N PRO A 843 -18.26 28.58 22.46
CA PRO A 843 -16.93 28.13 22.05
C PRO A 843 -16.08 27.58 23.20
N THR A 844 -16.50 27.71 24.47
CA THR A 844 -15.79 27.10 25.61
C THR A 844 -16.05 25.60 25.73
N LYS A 845 -17.19 25.13 25.21
CA LYS A 845 -17.51 23.70 25.12
C LYS A 845 -16.81 23.10 23.91
N THR A 846 -15.81 22.25 24.17
CA THR A 846 -15.14 21.45 23.15
C THR A 846 -14.95 20.01 23.63
N ALA A 847 -15.02 19.05 22.71
CA ALA A 847 -14.77 17.63 22.96
C ALA A 847 -14.00 17.01 21.79
N GLY A 848 -12.87 16.36 22.04
CA GLY A 848 -11.99 15.86 20.97
C GLY A 848 -10.79 15.03 21.42
N VAL A 849 -9.83 14.89 20.50
CA VAL A 849 -8.56 14.18 20.73
C VAL A 849 -7.39 15.15 20.68
N ASN A 850 -6.48 15.00 21.63
CA ASN A 850 -5.20 15.70 21.70
C ASN A 850 -4.06 14.70 21.47
N VAL A 851 -3.26 14.94 20.43
CA VAL A 851 -2.00 14.26 20.15
C VAL A 851 -0.88 15.13 20.68
N GLN A 852 -0.03 14.59 21.55
CA GLN A 852 1.13 15.28 22.10
C GLN A 852 2.38 14.44 21.81
N LEU A 853 3.39 15.00 21.16
CA LEU A 853 4.70 14.36 21.06
C LEU A 853 5.35 14.36 22.45
N VAL A 854 6.09 13.31 22.80
CA VAL A 854 6.79 13.19 24.11
C VAL A 854 8.29 13.30 23.91
N GLN A 855 8.77 12.63 22.87
CA GLN A 855 10.13 12.61 22.36
C GLN A 855 10.01 12.19 20.88
N PRO A 856 11.05 12.40 20.04
CA PRO A 856 11.05 11.89 18.67
C PRO A 856 10.65 10.41 18.63
N GLY A 857 9.63 10.10 17.81
CA GLY A 857 9.10 8.75 17.65
C GLY A 857 8.17 8.22 18.76
N VAL A 858 7.73 9.04 19.74
CA VAL A 858 6.75 8.61 20.76
C VAL A 858 5.69 9.68 21.00
N ILE A 859 4.41 9.30 20.87
CA ILE A 859 3.25 10.16 21.09
C ILE A 859 2.39 9.72 22.27
N LYS A 860 1.80 10.71 22.94
CA LYS A 860 0.67 10.59 23.88
C LYS A 860 -0.63 10.87 23.14
N LEU A 861 -1.62 10.01 23.36
CA LEU A 861 -2.99 10.18 22.91
C LEU A 861 -3.89 10.41 24.14
N GLY A 862 -4.62 11.52 24.11
CA GLY A 862 -5.56 11.89 25.16
C GLY A 862 -6.87 12.44 24.62
N GLN A 863 -7.91 12.40 25.44
CA GLN A 863 -9.12 13.18 25.20
C GLN A 863 -8.91 14.63 25.63
N ARG A 864 -9.53 15.57 24.92
CA ARG A 864 -9.64 16.96 25.33
C ARG A 864 -11.10 17.33 25.58
N SER A 865 -11.37 17.96 26.72
CA SER A 865 -12.67 18.50 27.11
C SER A 865 -12.48 19.94 27.61
N GLY A 866 -12.83 20.93 26.79
CA GLY A 866 -12.47 22.34 27.04
C GLY A 866 -10.95 22.54 27.06
N GLU A 867 -10.42 22.99 28.21
CA GLU A 867 -8.98 23.08 28.45
C GLU A 867 -8.35 21.81 29.04
N LYS A 868 -9.15 20.91 29.62
CA LYS A 868 -8.64 19.71 30.29
C LYS A 868 -8.28 18.64 29.27
N VAL A 869 -7.02 18.20 29.29
CA VAL A 869 -6.54 17.01 28.56
C VAL A 869 -6.40 15.84 29.53
N THR A 870 -6.92 14.67 29.15
CA THR A 870 -6.78 13.41 29.91
C THR A 870 -6.13 12.37 29.00
N ASN A 871 -4.89 11.97 29.33
CA ASN A 871 -4.09 11.06 28.52
C ASN A 871 -4.41 9.59 28.82
N PHE A 872 -4.52 8.76 27.79
CA PHE A 872 -4.93 7.35 27.90
C PHE A 872 -3.95 6.35 27.27
N SER A 873 -3.12 6.76 26.30
CA SER A 873 -2.20 5.85 25.61
C SER A 873 -0.88 6.54 25.25
N ASN A 874 0.22 5.80 25.34
CA ASN A 874 1.52 6.15 24.77
C ASN A 874 1.79 5.18 23.60
N GLN A 875 2.17 5.69 22.42
CA GLN A 875 2.47 4.87 21.24
C GLN A 875 3.83 5.26 20.66
N ALA A 876 4.67 4.27 20.37
CA ALA A 876 5.88 4.46 19.56
C ALA A 876 5.51 4.42 18.08
N VAL A 877 6.00 5.38 17.29
CA VAL A 877 5.62 5.59 15.89
C VAL A 877 6.82 6.08 15.08
N ASN A 878 7.10 5.46 13.93
CA ASN A 878 8.22 5.87 13.06
C ASN A 878 7.92 7.20 12.34
N VAL A 879 6.66 7.44 12.00
CA VAL A 879 6.13 8.72 11.49
C VAL A 879 4.86 9.02 12.27
N VAL A 880 4.71 10.27 12.72
CA VAL A 880 3.55 10.68 13.51
C VAL A 880 2.37 10.97 12.59
N VAL A 881 1.59 9.92 12.30
CA VAL A 881 0.30 9.97 11.60
C VAL A 881 -0.79 9.53 12.58
N VAL A 882 -1.84 10.32 12.73
CA VAL A 882 -2.99 9.97 13.59
C VAL A 882 -4.31 10.21 12.86
N ARG A 883 -5.11 9.16 12.71
CA ARG A 883 -6.49 9.20 12.21
C ARG A 883 -7.43 9.36 13.39
N ILE A 884 -7.93 10.58 13.59
CA ILE A 884 -8.87 10.93 14.65
C ILE A 884 -10.30 10.74 14.12
N ARG A 885 -11.15 10.06 14.89
CA ARG A 885 -12.59 9.96 14.64
C ARG A 885 -13.36 10.36 15.90
N LEU A 886 -14.34 11.24 15.75
CA LEU A 886 -15.25 11.69 16.79
C LEU A 886 -16.67 11.28 16.38
N GLU A 887 -17.37 10.52 17.22
CA GLU A 887 -18.75 10.08 16.96
C GLU A 887 -19.68 10.60 18.05
N ARG A 888 -20.76 11.29 17.65
CA ARG A 888 -21.77 11.88 18.52
C ARG A 888 -22.92 10.89 18.73
N ASP A 889 -23.25 10.61 19.98
CA ASP A 889 -24.50 9.92 20.30
C ASP A 889 -25.70 10.84 20.05
N LEU A 890 -26.68 10.36 19.28
CA LEU A 890 -27.90 11.07 18.93
C LEU A 890 -28.97 11.05 20.04
N LYS A 891 -28.70 10.38 21.18
CA LYS A 891 -29.57 10.42 22.37
C LYS A 891 -29.02 11.34 23.47
N THR A 892 -27.77 11.17 23.86
CA THR A 892 -27.14 11.96 24.94
C THR A 892 -26.44 13.23 24.44
N GLY A 893 -25.92 13.23 23.22
CA GLY A 893 -25.04 14.28 22.69
C GLY A 893 -23.56 14.15 23.12
N ALA A 894 -23.21 13.10 23.88
CA ALA A 894 -21.83 12.79 24.24
C ALA A 894 -20.99 12.38 23.01
N ILE A 895 -19.68 12.63 23.08
CA ILE A 895 -18.72 12.32 22.01
C ILE A 895 -17.85 11.13 22.39
N THR A 896 -17.95 10.04 21.62
CA THR A 896 -16.99 8.94 21.68
C THR A 896 -15.80 9.28 20.79
N ALA A 897 -14.62 9.36 21.41
CA ALA A 897 -13.37 9.71 20.74
C ALA A 897 -12.56 8.46 20.37
N TYR A 898 -12.06 8.41 19.14
CA TYR A 898 -11.20 7.35 18.62
C TYR A 898 -9.92 7.94 18.01
N ALA A 899 -8.81 7.21 18.15
CA ALA A 899 -7.56 7.48 17.45
C ALA A 899 -7.00 6.17 16.88
N ASN A 900 -6.61 6.17 15.61
CA ASN A 900 -6.09 5.00 14.90
C ASN A 900 -7.03 3.77 15.06
N GLY A 901 -8.34 4.00 14.91
CA GLY A 901 -9.40 2.99 15.06
C GLY A 901 -9.77 2.63 16.50
N SER A 902 -8.85 2.77 17.46
CA SER A 902 -9.06 2.44 18.87
C SER A 902 -9.83 3.54 19.61
N GLN A 903 -10.74 3.15 20.52
CA GLN A 903 -11.44 4.12 21.38
C GLN A 903 -10.48 4.66 22.45
N LEU A 904 -10.48 5.99 22.63
CA LEU A 904 -9.80 6.66 23.73
C LEU A 904 -10.82 6.96 24.83
N GLY A 905 -10.64 6.37 26.01
CA GLY A 905 -11.42 6.70 27.22
C GLY A 905 -12.91 6.34 27.16
N GLN A 906 -13.66 6.87 28.14
CA GLN A 906 -15.13 6.84 28.16
C GLN A 906 -15.70 8.01 27.32
N PRO A 907 -16.95 7.95 26.84
CA PRO A 907 -17.55 9.06 26.10
C PRO A 907 -17.49 10.40 26.87
N ILE A 908 -17.26 11.49 26.14
CA ILE A 908 -17.10 12.84 26.69
C ILE A 908 -18.48 13.53 26.73
N ASP A 909 -18.96 13.90 27.91
CA ASP A 909 -20.12 14.78 28.06
C ASP A 909 -19.81 16.16 27.45
N PHE A 910 -20.67 16.61 26.51
CA PHE A 910 -20.32 17.72 25.61
C PHE A 910 -21.42 18.77 25.48
N THR A 911 -22.49 18.47 24.73
CA THR A 911 -23.68 19.33 24.58
C THR A 911 -24.90 18.47 24.26
N ARG A 912 -26.07 19.07 24.06
CA ARG A 912 -27.31 18.32 23.73
C ARG A 912 -27.18 17.61 22.38
N ALA A 913 -27.94 16.55 22.15
CA ALA A 913 -27.90 15.78 20.90
C ALA A 913 -28.34 16.57 19.65
N ASP A 914 -29.13 17.64 19.82
CA ASP A 914 -29.70 18.49 18.77
C ASP A 914 -28.92 19.81 18.52
N ALA A 915 -28.01 20.18 19.42
CA ALA A 915 -27.29 21.45 19.35
C ALA A 915 -26.45 21.58 18.05
N PRO A 916 -26.33 22.78 17.46
CA PRO A 916 -25.44 23.01 16.33
C PRO A 916 -23.98 22.93 16.79
N ILE A 917 -23.17 22.12 16.11
CA ILE A 917 -21.76 21.90 16.41
C ILE A 917 -20.91 22.16 15.17
N ILE A 918 -19.66 22.56 15.39
CA ILE A 918 -18.68 22.80 14.32
C ILE A 918 -17.42 21.95 14.54
N PRO A 919 -16.80 21.43 13.46
CA PRO A 919 -15.52 20.77 13.54
C PRO A 919 -14.39 21.80 13.62
N VAL A 920 -13.38 21.52 14.45
CA VAL A 920 -12.24 22.40 14.71
C VAL A 920 -10.95 21.59 14.71
N LEU A 921 -9.96 21.98 13.91
CA LEU A 921 -8.58 21.49 14.04
C LEU A 921 -7.78 22.43 14.93
N PHE A 922 -6.76 21.91 15.61
CA PHE A 922 -5.85 22.73 16.41
C PHE A 922 -4.40 22.25 16.34
N VAL A 923 -3.47 23.20 16.46
CA VAL A 923 -2.02 22.95 16.50
C VAL A 923 -1.37 23.97 17.42
N LYS A 924 -0.30 23.56 18.11
CA LYS A 924 0.57 24.45 18.88
C LYS A 924 1.15 25.57 17.98
N SER A 925 1.05 26.81 18.42
CA SER A 925 1.67 27.98 17.78
C SER A 925 3.17 28.04 18.07
N GLY A 926 3.97 28.59 17.14
CA GLY A 926 5.42 28.69 17.26
C GLY A 926 6.18 27.51 16.68
N GLY A 927 6.07 27.29 15.36
CA GLY A 927 6.97 26.40 14.63
C GLY A 927 6.55 24.92 14.59
N VAL A 928 5.28 24.58 14.80
CA VAL A 928 4.75 23.22 14.58
C VAL A 928 3.91 23.21 13.29
N ILE A 929 4.18 22.24 12.41
CA ILE A 929 3.50 22.13 11.10
C ILE A 929 2.90 20.73 10.94
N VAL A 930 1.57 20.70 10.76
CA VAL A 930 0.78 19.50 10.52
C VAL A 930 0.25 19.52 9.09
N SER A 931 0.14 18.36 8.45
CA SER A 931 -0.52 18.18 7.16
C SER A 931 -1.80 17.36 7.29
N VAL A 932 -2.81 17.77 6.53
CA VAL A 932 -4.10 17.09 6.35
C VAL A 932 -4.11 16.51 4.94
N THR A 933 -4.20 15.20 4.82
CA THR A 933 -4.05 14.44 3.57
C THR A 933 -5.34 14.43 2.74
N GLY A 934 -5.29 13.96 1.48
CA GLY A 934 -6.36 14.17 0.48
C GLY A 934 -7.74 13.54 0.79
N THR A 935 -7.81 12.54 1.66
CA THR A 935 -9.06 11.94 2.19
C THR A 935 -9.49 12.55 3.52
N GLY A 936 -8.70 13.50 4.04
CA GLY A 936 -8.40 13.61 5.46
C GLY A 936 -9.21 14.61 6.27
N TRP A 937 -10.37 15.12 5.81
CA TRP A 937 -11.34 15.78 6.71
C TRP A 937 -12.78 15.59 6.23
N VAL A 938 -13.47 14.62 6.81
CA VAL A 938 -14.82 14.20 6.45
C VAL A 938 -15.78 14.43 7.63
N ILE A 939 -16.96 14.96 7.34
CA ILE A 939 -18.10 14.99 8.27
C ILE A 939 -19.19 14.04 7.76
N THR A 940 -19.92 13.37 8.65
CA THR A 940 -21.09 12.57 8.28
C THR A 940 -22.35 13.26 8.79
N LEU A 941 -23.23 13.61 7.85
CA LEU A 941 -24.50 14.27 8.12
C LEU A 941 -25.66 13.25 8.19
N ARG A 942 -26.58 13.48 9.12
CA ARG A 942 -27.86 12.76 9.24
C ARG A 942 -28.85 13.18 8.16
#